data_AF-A0AAU2Q3V9-F1
#
_entry.id   AF-A0AAU2Q3V9-F1
#
_cell.length_a   1.000
_cell.length_b   1.000
_cell.length_c   1.000
_cell.angle_alpha   90.00
_cell.angle_beta   90.00
_cell.angle_gamma   90.00
#
_symmetry.space_group_name_H-M   'P 1'
#
loop_
_entity.id
_entity.type
_entity.pdbx_description
1 polymer ?
#
loop_
_entity_poly.entity_id
_entity_poly.type
_entity_poly.pdbx_seq_one_letter_code
_entity_poly.pdbx_strand_id
1 'polypeptide(L)'
;MASAGAPGVRELAALLRAAGLDPSAEELADALWLAGHIRGPGQSAPGPREPGGPDTAAEEPVAGSAEPVRPDAEDPVGLYAPGAARADGAAGERPQESPEEYGVPVRVPGAAALPRILDIQRALRALQRHRPPGPPTRLVIDESATADASARALGLVIPVLRPESRREATVRLVMDASPSMAVWQDMFEELRSVCERLGAFHDVQVHYLHRLTDGTAALGRSPAPGCVRASGLRSGDQLRDPTGRALTMVVSDCAGPLWREGTAQRLLHRWAECTPCMVVQPLPQRLWGRSWLPTERGTLTRLEGGARRLTFRPDRPPLPGRPTGGLTVPVLPPSATALGAWARLLAGLAAGPVPAEVGRVLAGHPAAPLPPPRAVRPPRELVARFRSSAAPRAVQLAVYLSAAPLTLPVMRLVQRTMLPDSEPSDLAEVLLSGLLRRSGPGPGHWYEFAPGVQDVLLGPLGRDEAALVLKHCSEYVLAHFGRGVRNFPALAVSQLTGIPPAVRDPGPEDTERAPEGRLPQAFAQVSAKVVRRYLPGMPEEGPAVREPAPAPVPVRAGAVRAARVRLADADADGDGGARALYEAVAVLRRAVTAPAGPGDPPEEAETELAGALLRLWTAQRDPELLAEAERAVTGLRTAKAGAVLGRVLYERALAAGPDAELLAAADLEFAAAGAAADPELRRDCAVRRAETLIRLSGLRDDTGALREARAALEPLAGPAPGADTGLRDGGGDGGDGGEGTSGVRGDGGPAPYAELHLALGRVLLALLPRTRDPAERTALAGQAAARLTLALDAPSAPPGRTGGGTARVRVELADALRHLPGRLEEAAAQLDAALAETGGDPELRVAALVCLARVHRERYARDADQAALEDAAEAYGRARRLIPRDGEAFGELLPEWGEVLLDRARATDGRRFTGTAVRVLRESRSAVAQSDPGSAHRLLRLATGLRLRHAYEGDPVDLREAEYLLELAVRHSRDPLEQARAWRDHGDVQQEIHGHTRALDRLDRAADSYRRAWRAALEADVEDREDTAVQLAARVQELRGDVLARLARPRAALDAYRSALELWTRTREGAAGRTEAVRVRIRTLEAGL
;
A
#
# COMPACT_ATOMS: atom_id res chain seq x y z
N MET A 1 -3.60 63.82 -60.30
CA MET A 1 -4.14 65.03 -59.65
C MET A 1 -4.52 64.68 -58.22
N ALA A 2 -4.40 65.64 -57.27
CA ALA A 2 -5.03 65.70 -55.94
C ALA A 2 -5.10 64.40 -55.07
N SER A 3 -4.57 64.33 -53.85
CA SER A 3 -4.65 65.28 -52.73
C SER A 3 -6.08 65.60 -52.27
N ALA A 4 -6.64 64.69 -51.48
CA ALA A 4 -7.62 65.02 -50.45
C ALA A 4 -6.97 64.65 -49.10
N GLY A 5 -6.73 65.65 -48.24
CA GLY A 5 -5.97 65.48 -47.01
C GLY A 5 -6.76 64.74 -45.92
N ALA A 6 -6.06 64.05 -45.02
CA ALA A 6 -6.68 63.35 -43.90
C ALA A 6 -7.01 64.32 -42.73
N PRO A 7 -8.30 64.50 -42.37
CA PRO A 7 -8.66 64.81 -40.98
C PRO A 7 -8.34 63.58 -40.11
N GLY A 8 -8.07 63.76 -38.81
CA GLY A 8 -7.62 62.66 -37.96
C GLY A 8 -6.56 63.06 -36.93
N VAL A 9 -5.26 62.92 -37.23
CA VAL A 9 -4.19 62.95 -36.21
C VAL A 9 -4.18 64.24 -35.37
N ARG A 10 -4.44 65.41 -35.96
CA ARG A 10 -4.54 66.68 -35.22
C ARG A 10 -5.81 66.79 -34.36
N GLU A 11 -6.94 66.29 -34.84
CA GLU A 11 -8.20 66.29 -34.08
C GLU A 11 -8.16 65.26 -32.95
N LEU A 12 -7.57 64.08 -33.19
CA LEU A 12 -7.33 63.07 -32.16
C LEU A 12 -6.41 63.61 -31.06
N ALA A 13 -5.30 64.27 -31.42
CA ALA A 13 -4.42 64.92 -30.46
C ALA A 13 -5.14 66.04 -29.68
N ALA A 14 -5.99 66.83 -30.33
CA ALA A 14 -6.79 67.86 -29.66
C ALA A 14 -7.86 67.29 -28.72
N LEU A 15 -8.54 66.20 -29.11
CA LEU A 15 -9.55 65.51 -28.31
C LEU A 15 -8.93 64.83 -27.09
N LEU A 16 -7.77 64.17 -27.24
CA LEU A 16 -7.04 63.58 -26.11
C LEU A 16 -6.59 64.66 -25.13
N ARG A 17 -6.07 65.80 -25.61
CA ARG A 17 -5.72 66.97 -24.77
C ARG A 17 -6.93 67.58 -24.07
N ALA A 18 -8.08 67.67 -24.75
CA ALA A 18 -9.33 68.10 -24.15
C ALA A 18 -9.85 67.11 -23.08
N ALA A 19 -9.52 65.83 -23.19
CA ALA A 19 -9.75 64.80 -22.18
C ALA A 19 -8.67 64.73 -21.08
N GLY A 20 -7.73 65.69 -21.03
CA GLY A 20 -6.68 65.78 -20.01
C GLY A 20 -5.44 64.92 -20.26
N LEU A 21 -5.28 64.34 -21.46
CA LEU A 21 -4.14 63.51 -21.85
C LEU A 21 -3.27 64.27 -22.86
N ASP A 22 -1.99 64.49 -22.56
CA ASP A 22 -1.03 65.07 -23.52
C ASP A 22 -0.04 64.01 -24.04
N PRO A 23 -0.45 63.13 -24.99
CA PRO A 23 0.41 62.10 -25.53
C PRO A 23 1.52 62.70 -26.41
N SER A 24 2.72 62.15 -26.30
CA SER A 24 3.81 62.41 -27.24
C SER A 24 3.47 61.92 -28.66
N ALA A 25 4.22 62.40 -29.65
CA ALA A 25 4.04 61.99 -31.04
C ALA A 25 4.29 60.48 -31.26
N GLU A 26 5.12 59.85 -30.42
CA GLU A 26 5.44 58.43 -30.46
C GLU A 26 4.30 57.59 -29.85
N GLU A 27 3.77 58.00 -28.69
CA GLU A 27 2.57 57.38 -28.09
C GLU A 27 1.32 57.53 -28.97
N LEU A 28 1.17 58.64 -29.69
CA LEU A 28 0.10 58.82 -30.69
C LEU A 28 0.27 57.90 -31.90
N ALA A 29 1.51 57.66 -32.35
CA ALA A 29 1.80 56.73 -33.43
C ALA A 29 1.54 55.28 -32.99
N ASP A 30 1.98 54.89 -31.80
CA ASP A 30 1.73 53.57 -31.21
C ASP A 30 0.23 53.34 -30.95
N ALA A 31 -0.51 54.33 -30.44
CA ALA A 31 -1.96 54.22 -30.27
C ALA A 31 -2.69 54.00 -31.60
N LEU A 32 -2.31 54.72 -32.66
CA LEU A 32 -2.87 54.54 -34.01
C LEU A 32 -2.47 53.19 -34.63
N TRP A 33 -1.23 52.74 -34.41
CA TRP A 33 -0.74 51.43 -34.87
C TRP A 33 -1.44 50.28 -34.14
N LEU A 34 -1.61 50.38 -32.82
CA LEU A 34 -2.36 49.43 -32.00
C LEU A 34 -3.85 49.41 -32.38
N ALA A 35 -4.47 50.55 -32.68
CA ALA A 35 -5.86 50.59 -33.17
C ALA A 35 -6.07 49.81 -34.48
N GLY A 36 -5.04 49.71 -35.34
CA GLY A 36 -5.06 48.84 -36.53
C GLY A 36 -5.02 47.34 -36.23
N HIS A 37 -4.56 46.94 -35.05
CA HIS A 37 -4.36 45.54 -34.63
C HIS A 37 -5.35 45.08 -33.55
N ILE A 38 -5.92 46.00 -32.77
CA ILE A 38 -6.95 45.77 -31.76
C ILE A 38 -8.33 45.92 -32.42
N ARG A 39 -8.93 44.80 -32.84
CA ARG A 39 -10.37 44.76 -33.13
C ARG A 39 -11.15 44.88 -31.82
N GLY A 40 -11.63 46.09 -31.52
CA GLY A 40 -12.62 46.30 -30.48
C GLY A 40 -13.93 45.55 -30.76
N PRO A 41 -14.75 45.25 -29.74
CA PRO A 41 -16.08 44.68 -29.94
C PRO A 41 -16.95 45.66 -30.72
N GLY A 42 -17.58 45.19 -31.79
CA GLY A 42 -18.40 46.04 -32.66
C GLY A 42 -19.70 46.50 -31.98
N GLN A 43 -19.66 47.65 -31.32
CA GLN A 43 -20.88 48.35 -30.91
C GLN A 43 -21.61 48.84 -32.17
N SER A 44 -22.78 48.27 -32.44
CA SER A 44 -23.66 48.76 -33.51
C SER A 44 -24.38 50.01 -33.03
N ALA A 45 -23.99 51.17 -33.53
CA ALA A 45 -24.71 52.42 -33.29
C ALA A 45 -26.11 52.36 -33.96
N PRO A 46 -27.19 52.80 -33.30
CA PRO A 46 -28.54 52.65 -33.81
C PRO A 46 -28.97 53.82 -34.72
N GLY A 47 -29.86 53.52 -35.68
CA GLY A 47 -30.76 54.51 -36.28
C GLY A 47 -31.15 54.21 -37.74
N PRO A 48 -32.20 54.86 -38.27
CA PRO A 48 -33.30 55.54 -37.59
C PRO A 48 -34.61 54.72 -37.60
N ARG A 49 -35.64 55.20 -36.89
CA ARG A 49 -37.02 54.65 -36.89
C ARG A 49 -38.00 55.67 -37.50
N GLU A 50 -39.25 55.22 -37.64
CA GLU A 50 -40.50 55.99 -37.81
C GLU A 50 -41.02 56.28 -39.23
N PRO A 51 -42.35 56.53 -39.42
CA PRO A 51 -43.43 56.66 -38.41
C PRO A 51 -44.67 55.75 -38.59
N GLY A 52 -45.54 55.75 -37.56
CA GLY A 52 -46.94 55.28 -37.60
C GLY A 52 -47.19 53.94 -36.88
N GLY A 53 -48.13 53.80 -35.94
CA GLY A 53 -49.06 54.79 -35.34
C GLY A 53 -49.63 54.31 -33.99
N PRO A 54 -50.50 55.09 -33.30
CA PRO A 54 -50.95 54.83 -31.93
C PRO A 54 -52.25 54.00 -31.84
N ASP A 55 -52.52 53.29 -30.74
CA ASP A 55 -53.29 53.80 -29.56
C ASP A 55 -53.43 52.75 -28.41
N THR A 56 -53.89 53.25 -27.26
CA THR A 56 -54.24 52.73 -25.91
C THR A 56 -54.63 51.26 -25.60
N ALA A 57 -54.05 50.80 -24.46
CA ALA A 57 -54.65 50.14 -23.27
C ALA A 57 -55.51 48.85 -23.33
N ALA A 58 -55.15 47.86 -22.48
CA ALA A 58 -56.01 47.31 -21.39
C ALA A 58 -55.24 46.34 -20.44
N GLU A 59 -55.85 46.08 -19.28
CA GLU A 59 -55.36 45.53 -18.00
C GLU A 59 -55.06 44.00 -17.92
N GLU A 60 -54.70 43.55 -16.70
CA GLU A 60 -54.56 42.15 -16.22
C GLU A 60 -55.95 41.42 -16.14
N PRO A 61 -56.13 40.16 -15.62
CA PRO A 61 -55.17 39.24 -14.99
C PRO A 61 -55.28 37.72 -15.30
N VAL A 62 -54.28 36.99 -14.77
CA VAL A 62 -54.27 35.61 -14.23
C VAL A 62 -55.48 34.68 -14.49
N ALA A 63 -55.20 33.57 -15.18
CA ALA A 63 -55.75 32.24 -14.86
C ALA A 63 -54.76 31.15 -15.31
N GLY A 64 -54.52 30.13 -14.47
CA GLY A 64 -53.51 29.09 -14.73
C GLY A 64 -54.10 27.73 -15.09
N SER A 65 -53.39 26.99 -15.95
CA SER A 65 -53.54 25.54 -16.14
C SER A 65 -52.18 24.93 -16.45
N ALA A 66 -51.82 23.82 -15.81
CA ALA A 66 -50.46 23.28 -15.83
C ALA A 66 -50.36 21.94 -16.56
N GLU A 67 -49.36 21.79 -17.43
CA GLU A 67 -48.55 20.58 -17.71
C GLU A 67 -47.65 20.83 -18.95
N PRO A 68 -46.56 20.06 -19.17
CA PRO A 68 -45.64 19.49 -18.19
C PRO A 68 -44.17 19.87 -18.51
N VAL A 69 -43.32 19.98 -17.47
CA VAL A 69 -41.88 20.26 -17.64
C VAL A 69 -41.16 19.05 -18.27
N ARG A 70 -40.33 19.29 -19.30
CA ARG A 70 -39.37 18.31 -19.82
C ARG A 70 -37.99 18.54 -19.18
N PRO A 71 -37.25 17.49 -18.78
CA PRO A 71 -35.94 17.64 -18.15
C PRO A 71 -34.83 17.97 -19.16
N ASP A 72 -33.78 18.63 -18.68
CA ASP A 72 -32.56 18.94 -19.44
C ASP A 72 -31.80 17.67 -19.90
N ALA A 73 -31.03 17.82 -20.99
CA ALA A 73 -30.42 16.70 -21.68
C ALA A 73 -29.18 16.13 -20.97
N GLU A 74 -29.24 14.86 -20.57
CA GLU A 74 -28.09 14.04 -20.18
C GLU A 74 -27.09 13.91 -21.36
N ASP A 75 -25.80 14.24 -21.19
CA ASP A 75 -24.79 14.08 -22.24
C ASP A 75 -24.18 12.67 -22.22
N PRO A 76 -24.38 11.83 -23.26
CA PRO A 76 -23.97 10.44 -23.25
C PRO A 76 -22.66 10.23 -24.01
N VAL A 77 -21.58 9.98 -23.26
CA VAL A 77 -20.28 9.59 -23.80
C VAL A 77 -20.42 8.35 -24.72
N GLY A 78 -19.79 8.33 -25.90
CA GLY A 78 -19.99 7.21 -26.85
C GLY A 78 -19.28 7.30 -28.21
N LEU A 79 -18.78 6.16 -28.69
CA LEU A 79 -18.04 5.99 -29.97
C LEU A 79 -18.87 5.36 -31.14
N TYR A 80 -20.21 5.39 -31.10
CA TYR A 80 -21.05 4.55 -32.00
C TYR A 80 -22.36 5.22 -32.51
N ALA A 81 -22.56 5.29 -33.83
CA ALA A 81 -23.80 5.73 -34.54
C ALA A 81 -24.39 4.56 -35.40
N PRO A 82 -25.57 4.64 -36.10
CA PRO A 82 -25.96 5.62 -37.17
C PRO A 82 -27.48 6.02 -37.24
N GLY A 83 -27.88 6.85 -38.24
CA GLY A 83 -29.30 7.12 -38.63
C GLY A 83 -29.65 8.63 -38.77
N ALA A 84 -30.62 9.03 -39.62
CA ALA A 84 -30.85 10.45 -39.96
C ALA A 84 -32.32 10.86 -40.24
N ALA A 85 -32.76 12.04 -39.74
CA ALA A 85 -33.70 12.99 -40.37
C ALA A 85 -33.88 14.30 -39.53
N ARG A 86 -34.19 15.41 -40.22
CA ARG A 86 -34.55 16.80 -39.79
C ARG A 86 -35.31 16.91 -38.43
N ALA A 87 -34.89 17.71 -37.43
CA ALA A 87 -34.81 19.20 -37.32
C ALA A 87 -36.18 19.85 -36.96
N ASP A 88 -36.36 20.88 -36.11
CA ASP A 88 -35.55 21.74 -35.20
C ASP A 88 -36.55 22.47 -34.21
N GLY A 89 -36.25 23.37 -33.23
CA GLY A 89 -35.03 23.97 -32.64
C GLY A 89 -35.36 25.24 -31.79
N ALA A 90 -34.39 25.77 -30.99
CA ALA A 90 -34.41 27.02 -30.15
C ALA A 90 -35.38 27.09 -28.92
N ALA A 91 -35.16 27.88 -27.85
CA ALA A 91 -33.96 28.46 -27.18
C ALA A 91 -34.31 29.09 -25.79
N GLY A 92 -33.33 29.24 -24.87
CA GLY A 92 -33.44 29.96 -23.56
C GLY A 92 -33.98 29.12 -22.38
N GLU A 93 -33.70 29.40 -21.09
CA GLU A 93 -32.87 30.44 -20.42
C GLU A 93 -32.15 29.88 -19.15
N ARG A 94 -31.57 30.74 -18.29
CA ARG A 94 -30.64 30.37 -17.19
C ARG A 94 -31.28 30.35 -15.79
N PRO A 95 -30.89 29.41 -14.90
CA PRO A 95 -31.03 29.55 -13.44
C PRO A 95 -29.73 30.02 -12.73
N GLN A 96 -29.94 30.74 -11.62
CA GLN A 96 -29.01 31.38 -10.70
C GLN A 96 -27.82 30.58 -10.14
N GLU A 97 -26.85 31.34 -9.61
CA GLU A 97 -25.72 30.87 -8.79
C GLU A 97 -26.18 30.43 -7.38
N SER A 98 -25.54 29.39 -6.84
CA SER A 98 -25.63 28.98 -5.43
C SER A 98 -24.25 28.49 -4.94
N PRO A 99 -23.93 28.56 -3.62
CA PRO A 99 -22.54 28.71 -3.17
C PRO A 99 -21.56 27.54 -3.39
N GLU A 100 -20.27 27.87 -3.37
CA GLU A 100 -19.14 26.97 -3.60
C GLU A 100 -18.90 25.99 -2.42
N GLU A 101 -18.99 24.68 -2.67
CA GLU A 101 -18.57 23.65 -1.71
C GLU A 101 -17.16 23.11 -2.04
N TYR A 102 -16.17 23.49 -1.23
CA TYR A 102 -14.74 23.24 -1.51
C TYR A 102 -14.29 21.82 -1.12
N GLY A 103 -14.41 20.87 -2.05
CA GLY A 103 -13.80 19.54 -1.92
C GLY A 103 -12.27 19.58 -2.03
N VAL A 104 -11.56 19.30 -0.93
CA VAL A 104 -10.08 19.23 -0.89
C VAL A 104 -9.59 17.98 -1.66
N PRO A 105 -8.66 18.10 -2.63
CA PRO A 105 -8.21 16.96 -3.44
C PRO A 105 -7.25 16.05 -2.68
N VAL A 106 -7.76 14.94 -2.14
CA VAL A 106 -6.98 13.89 -1.48
C VAL A 106 -6.08 13.16 -2.48
N ARG A 107 -4.77 13.09 -2.21
CA ARG A 107 -3.79 12.39 -3.04
C ARG A 107 -3.57 10.95 -2.56
N VAL A 108 -4.20 10.00 -3.24
CA VAL A 108 -3.90 8.57 -3.09
C VAL A 108 -2.64 8.23 -3.91
N PRO A 109 -1.68 7.42 -3.40
CA PRO A 109 -0.56 6.94 -4.20
C PRO A 109 -1.01 6.21 -5.48
N GLY A 110 -0.60 6.72 -6.63
CA GLY A 110 -0.86 6.12 -7.93
C GLY A 110 0.24 5.15 -8.35
N ALA A 111 -0.15 4.00 -8.91
CA ALA A 111 0.73 3.27 -9.83
C ALA A 111 0.93 4.11 -11.09
N ALA A 112 2.14 4.10 -11.67
CA ALA A 112 2.48 4.97 -12.79
C ALA A 112 1.62 4.70 -14.03
N ALA A 113 1.03 5.75 -14.60
CA ALA A 113 0.09 5.68 -15.70
C ALA A 113 0.76 5.55 -17.08
N LEU A 114 2.04 5.94 -17.21
CA LEU A 114 2.87 5.63 -18.37
C LEU A 114 3.76 4.41 -18.10
N PRO A 115 3.50 3.24 -18.73
CA PRO A 115 4.37 2.08 -18.59
C PRO A 115 5.77 2.40 -19.13
N ARG A 116 6.79 2.22 -18.26
CA ARG A 116 8.21 2.48 -18.55
C ARG A 116 8.50 3.94 -18.95
N ILE A 117 8.07 4.90 -18.13
CA ILE A 117 8.36 6.35 -18.24
C ILE A 117 9.81 6.70 -18.66
N LEU A 118 10.83 5.96 -18.19
CA LEU A 118 12.23 6.15 -18.56
C LEU A 118 12.52 5.86 -20.04
N ASP A 119 11.84 4.91 -20.65
CA ASP A 119 11.98 4.61 -22.09
C ASP A 119 11.36 5.72 -22.94
N ILE A 120 10.25 6.33 -22.48
CA ILE A 120 9.67 7.52 -23.12
C ILE A 120 10.63 8.71 -23.02
N GLN A 121 11.21 8.96 -21.83
CA GLN A 121 12.21 10.01 -21.65
C GLN A 121 13.45 9.77 -22.52
N ARG A 122 13.94 8.53 -22.65
CA ARG A 122 15.04 8.14 -23.57
C ARG A 122 14.67 8.41 -25.02
N ALA A 123 13.48 7.99 -25.46
CA ALA A 123 12.99 8.13 -26.83
C ALA A 123 12.85 9.59 -27.27
N LEU A 124 12.37 10.47 -26.39
CA LEU A 124 12.20 11.89 -26.67
C LEU A 124 13.52 12.68 -26.71
N ARG A 125 14.67 12.11 -26.28
CA ARG A 125 15.98 12.81 -26.28
C ARG A 125 16.38 13.36 -27.65
N ALA A 126 15.87 12.78 -28.75
CA ALA A 126 16.05 13.32 -30.09
C ALA A 126 15.64 14.80 -30.21
N LEU A 127 14.63 15.26 -29.47
CA LEU A 127 14.19 16.66 -29.48
C LEU A 127 15.25 17.64 -28.94
N GLN A 128 16.26 17.20 -28.19
CA GLN A 128 17.41 18.04 -27.82
C GLN A 128 18.24 18.50 -29.04
N ARG A 129 18.07 17.86 -30.21
CA ARG A 129 18.66 18.26 -31.49
C ARG A 129 17.67 18.95 -32.43
N HIS A 130 16.41 19.12 -32.05
CA HIS A 130 15.45 19.89 -32.84
C HIS A 130 15.83 21.38 -32.78
N ARG A 131 15.86 22.03 -33.95
CA ARG A 131 16.05 23.48 -34.09
C ARG A 131 14.80 24.08 -34.72
N PRO A 132 14.17 25.11 -34.12
CA PRO A 132 13.04 25.79 -34.73
C PRO A 132 13.51 26.60 -35.96
N PRO A 133 12.63 26.86 -36.95
CA PRO A 133 12.96 27.62 -38.15
C PRO A 133 13.01 29.16 -37.97
N GLY A 134 12.65 29.68 -36.79
CA GLY A 134 12.65 31.12 -36.53
C GLY A 134 14.06 31.67 -36.24
N PRO A 135 14.32 32.97 -36.50
CA PRO A 135 15.61 33.59 -36.18
C PRO A 135 15.89 33.53 -34.67
N PRO A 136 17.14 33.28 -34.25
CA PRO A 136 17.52 32.96 -32.86
C PRO A 136 17.12 34.06 -31.87
N THR A 137 16.38 33.71 -30.82
CA THR A 137 15.88 34.68 -29.82
C THR A 137 16.94 35.17 -28.86
N ARG A 138 18.02 34.41 -28.66
CA ARG A 138 19.16 34.82 -27.83
C ARG A 138 20.45 34.74 -28.62
N LEU A 139 21.08 35.89 -28.77
CA LEU A 139 22.47 36.01 -29.15
C LEU A 139 23.32 36.10 -27.88
N VAL A 140 24.47 35.42 -27.88
CA VAL A 140 25.50 35.53 -26.85
C VAL A 140 26.78 36.03 -27.50
N ILE A 141 27.64 36.67 -26.72
CA ILE A 141 28.95 37.10 -27.21
C ILE A 141 29.77 35.84 -27.54
N ASP A 142 30.35 35.81 -28.74
CA ASP A 142 31.43 34.90 -29.07
C ASP A 142 32.71 35.51 -28.50
N GLU A 143 33.11 35.07 -27.30
CA GLU A 143 34.26 35.61 -26.58
C GLU A 143 35.54 35.56 -27.42
N SER A 144 35.75 34.47 -28.16
CA SER A 144 36.91 34.28 -29.03
C SER A 144 36.85 35.19 -30.26
N ALA A 145 35.74 35.20 -31.01
CA ALA A 145 35.62 36.06 -32.19
C ALA A 145 35.55 37.56 -31.83
N THR A 146 35.05 37.90 -30.63
CA THR A 146 35.07 39.26 -30.07
C THR A 146 36.49 39.70 -29.73
N ALA A 147 37.29 38.85 -29.07
CA ALA A 147 38.70 39.14 -28.83
C ALA A 147 39.46 39.33 -30.16
N ASP A 148 39.23 38.44 -31.12
CA ASP A 148 39.84 38.50 -32.46
C ASP A 148 39.46 39.77 -33.23
N ALA A 149 38.18 40.15 -33.24
CA ALA A 149 37.70 41.37 -33.88
C ALA A 149 38.26 42.63 -33.20
N SER A 150 38.30 42.64 -31.86
CA SER A 150 38.79 43.78 -31.08
C SER A 150 40.31 43.98 -31.20
N ALA A 151 41.07 42.89 -31.29
CA ALA A 151 42.51 42.92 -31.54
C ALA A 151 42.82 43.45 -32.95
N ARG A 152 42.05 43.03 -33.96
CA ARG A 152 42.16 43.56 -35.34
C ARG A 152 41.73 45.02 -35.45
N ALA A 153 40.85 45.49 -34.56
CA ALA A 153 40.36 46.87 -34.48
C ALA A 153 41.20 47.78 -33.57
N LEU A 154 42.48 47.45 -33.34
CA LEU A 154 43.47 48.28 -32.64
C LEU A 154 43.02 48.74 -31.24
N GLY A 155 42.26 47.91 -30.53
CA GLY A 155 41.84 48.15 -29.14
C GLY A 155 40.39 48.62 -28.96
N LEU A 156 39.64 48.84 -30.04
CA LEU A 156 38.19 49.03 -29.97
C LEU A 156 37.49 47.69 -29.69
N VAL A 157 36.65 47.62 -28.65
CA VAL A 157 35.90 46.39 -28.33
C VAL A 157 34.75 46.22 -29.31
N ILE A 158 34.84 45.21 -30.19
CA ILE A 158 33.81 44.85 -31.18
C ILE A 158 33.13 43.54 -30.77
N PRO A 159 31.93 43.56 -30.15
CA PRO A 159 31.23 42.36 -29.74
C PRO A 159 30.71 41.58 -30.96
N VAL A 160 31.32 40.43 -31.23
CA VAL A 160 30.81 39.46 -32.21
C VAL A 160 29.74 38.62 -31.55
N LEU A 161 28.53 38.62 -32.10
CA LEU A 161 27.39 37.91 -31.56
C LEU A 161 27.14 36.59 -32.30
N ARG A 162 27.00 35.49 -31.55
CA ARG A 162 26.64 34.16 -32.05
C ARG A 162 25.33 33.67 -31.43
N PRO A 163 24.53 32.84 -32.12
CA PRO A 163 23.26 32.36 -31.59
C PRO A 163 23.43 31.27 -30.52
N GLU A 164 22.73 31.41 -29.39
CA GLU A 164 22.70 30.38 -28.35
C GLU A 164 21.69 29.28 -28.71
N SER A 165 22.08 28.34 -29.57
CA SER A 165 21.19 27.31 -30.10
C SER A 165 20.81 26.20 -29.11
N ARG A 166 20.75 26.48 -27.80
CA ARG A 166 20.35 25.54 -26.73
C ARG A 166 18.97 25.92 -26.22
N ARG A 167 18.04 24.93 -26.18
CA ARG A 167 16.68 25.11 -25.63
C ARG A 167 15.90 26.26 -26.27
N GLU A 168 15.91 26.34 -27.59
CA GLU A 168 15.23 27.41 -28.34
C GLU A 168 13.72 27.19 -28.57
N ALA A 169 13.22 25.99 -28.30
CA ALA A 169 11.83 25.59 -28.56
C ALA A 169 11.01 25.48 -27.26
N THR A 170 9.73 25.82 -27.32
CA THR A 170 8.76 25.66 -26.21
C THR A 170 7.85 24.46 -26.51
N VAL A 171 7.51 23.64 -25.51
CA VAL A 171 6.46 22.61 -25.68
C VAL A 171 5.14 23.09 -25.08
N ARG A 172 4.04 22.88 -25.82
CA ARG A 172 2.66 23.15 -25.41
C ARG A 172 1.93 21.83 -25.25
N LEU A 173 1.70 21.44 -24.00
CA LEU A 173 0.93 20.26 -23.62
C LEU A 173 -0.53 20.69 -23.42
N VAL A 174 -1.43 20.21 -24.28
CA VAL A 174 -2.85 20.60 -24.28
C VAL A 174 -3.70 19.36 -24.05
N MET A 175 -4.24 19.19 -22.84
CA MET A 175 -5.15 18.08 -22.54
C MET A 175 -6.60 18.47 -22.86
N ASP A 176 -7.33 17.57 -23.51
CA ASP A 176 -8.78 17.69 -23.67
C ASP A 176 -9.48 17.49 -22.31
N ALA A 177 -10.40 18.40 -21.94
CA ALA A 177 -11.08 18.38 -20.65
C ALA A 177 -12.46 17.67 -20.68
N SER A 178 -12.73 16.87 -21.71
CA SER A 178 -13.94 16.03 -21.78
C SER A 178 -13.99 14.94 -20.70
N PRO A 179 -15.19 14.44 -20.29
CA PRO A 179 -15.32 13.60 -19.09
C PRO A 179 -14.51 12.28 -19.13
N SER A 180 -14.38 11.66 -20.30
CA SER A 180 -13.56 10.46 -20.52
C SER A 180 -12.06 10.71 -20.34
N MET A 181 -11.60 11.95 -20.49
CA MET A 181 -10.20 12.32 -20.30
C MET A 181 -9.77 12.36 -18.84
N ALA A 182 -10.70 12.41 -17.88
CA ALA A 182 -10.37 12.35 -16.46
C ALA A 182 -9.64 11.04 -16.07
N VAL A 183 -9.82 9.93 -16.82
CA VAL A 183 -9.04 8.69 -16.65
C VAL A 183 -7.55 8.91 -16.89
N TRP A 184 -7.19 9.84 -17.78
CA TRP A 184 -5.84 10.04 -18.31
C TRP A 184 -5.07 11.20 -17.66
N GLN A 185 -5.59 11.82 -16.60
CA GLN A 185 -4.96 12.93 -15.89
C GLN A 185 -3.54 12.58 -15.40
N ASP A 186 -3.41 11.45 -14.71
CA ASP A 186 -2.16 10.92 -14.15
C ASP A 186 -1.10 10.74 -15.26
N MET A 187 -1.51 10.23 -16.43
CA MET A 187 -0.67 10.04 -17.62
C MET A 187 -0.21 11.39 -18.22
N PHE A 188 -1.06 12.41 -18.21
CA PHE A 188 -0.73 13.76 -18.68
C PHE A 188 0.29 14.44 -17.76
N GLU A 189 0.16 14.28 -16.44
CA GLU A 189 1.11 14.81 -15.45
C GLU A 189 2.48 14.11 -15.52
N GLU A 190 2.51 12.79 -15.77
CA GLU A 190 3.76 12.07 -16.04
C GLU A 190 4.41 12.52 -17.36
N LEU A 191 3.64 12.68 -18.44
CA LEU A 191 4.13 13.16 -19.73
C LEU A 191 4.68 14.59 -19.66
N ARG A 192 4.04 15.44 -18.85
CA ARG A 192 4.55 16.76 -18.45
C ARG A 192 5.90 16.64 -17.74
N SER A 193 6.01 15.81 -16.72
CA SER A 193 7.26 15.66 -15.97
C SER A 193 8.39 15.08 -16.84
N VAL A 194 8.08 14.21 -17.81
CA VAL A 194 9.04 13.78 -18.84
C VAL A 194 9.54 14.96 -19.68
N CYS A 195 8.65 15.86 -20.11
CA CYS A 195 9.03 17.03 -20.91
C CYS A 195 9.90 18.03 -20.11
N GLU A 196 9.54 18.31 -18.86
CA GLU A 196 10.33 19.14 -17.93
C GLU A 196 11.73 18.54 -17.71
N ARG A 197 11.81 17.24 -17.41
CA ARG A 197 13.07 16.49 -17.19
C ARG A 197 13.85 16.19 -18.46
N LEU A 198 13.34 16.53 -19.65
CA LEU A 198 14.03 16.29 -20.92
C LEU A 198 15.15 17.30 -21.18
N GLY A 199 15.02 18.52 -20.65
CA GLY A 199 15.99 19.61 -20.85
C GLY A 199 16.17 20.04 -22.30
N ALA A 200 15.24 19.70 -23.19
CA ALA A 200 15.25 20.06 -24.62
C ALA A 200 14.57 21.42 -24.89
N PHE A 201 13.62 21.81 -24.03
CA PHE A 201 12.77 22.98 -24.22
C PHE A 201 13.22 24.17 -23.37
N HIS A 202 12.84 25.38 -23.79
CA HIS A 202 12.92 26.61 -22.98
C HIS A 202 11.92 26.57 -21.83
N ASP A 203 10.69 26.17 -22.16
CA ASP A 203 9.48 26.30 -21.35
C ASP A 203 8.53 25.13 -21.68
N VAL A 204 7.70 24.75 -20.70
CA VAL A 204 6.72 23.65 -20.75
C VAL A 204 5.34 24.21 -20.37
N GLN A 205 4.61 24.65 -21.39
CA GLN A 205 3.31 25.29 -21.24
C GLN A 205 2.21 24.22 -21.14
N VAL A 206 1.36 24.32 -20.12
CA VAL A 206 0.31 23.32 -19.83
C VAL A 206 -1.07 23.99 -19.89
N HIS A 207 -1.95 23.40 -20.69
CA HIS A 207 -3.31 23.89 -20.92
C HIS A 207 -4.33 22.76 -20.91
N TYR A 208 -5.57 23.12 -20.57
CA TYR A 208 -6.73 22.24 -20.67
C TYR A 208 -7.76 22.85 -21.64
N LEU A 209 -8.23 22.07 -22.60
CA LEU A 209 -9.16 22.47 -23.65
C LEU A 209 -10.59 22.19 -23.20
N HIS A 210 -11.28 23.24 -22.78
CA HIS A 210 -12.64 23.24 -22.24
C HIS A 210 -13.66 23.59 -23.33
N ARG A 211 -14.85 22.99 -23.23
CA ARG A 211 -16.04 23.43 -23.97
C ARG A 211 -16.84 24.41 -23.13
N LEU A 212 -17.12 25.59 -23.66
CA LEU A 212 -18.00 26.56 -23.02
C LEU A 212 -19.47 26.26 -23.32
N THR A 213 -20.38 26.92 -22.62
CA THR A 213 -21.85 26.73 -22.77
C THR A 213 -22.37 27.14 -24.13
N ASP A 214 -21.69 28.07 -24.81
CA ASP A 214 -21.94 28.48 -26.21
C ASP A 214 -21.37 27.51 -27.27
N GLY A 215 -20.73 26.40 -26.85
CA GLY A 215 -20.08 25.44 -27.73
C GLY A 215 -18.70 25.84 -28.25
N THR A 216 -18.17 26.99 -27.84
CA THR A 216 -16.80 27.41 -28.19
C THR A 216 -15.76 26.62 -27.38
N ALA A 217 -14.53 26.57 -27.91
CA ALA A 217 -13.40 25.92 -27.27
C ALA A 217 -12.46 26.96 -26.64
N ALA A 218 -12.26 26.86 -25.32
CA ALA A 218 -11.42 27.74 -24.54
C ALA A 218 -10.29 26.98 -23.85
N LEU A 219 -9.19 27.66 -23.58
CA LEU A 219 -8.04 27.13 -22.85
C LEU A 219 -8.06 27.64 -21.41
N GLY A 220 -8.00 26.70 -20.46
CA GLY A 220 -7.75 26.95 -19.04
C GLY A 220 -6.39 26.43 -18.59
N ARG A 221 -6.02 26.71 -17.33
CA ARG A 221 -4.82 26.13 -16.67
C ARG A 221 -5.16 25.02 -15.65
N SER A 222 -6.44 24.71 -15.48
CA SER A 222 -6.97 23.68 -14.55
C SER A 222 -7.82 22.67 -15.32
N PRO A 223 -7.85 21.38 -14.93
CA PRO A 223 -8.78 20.39 -15.48
C PRO A 223 -10.23 20.62 -15.05
N ALA A 224 -10.48 21.36 -13.96
CA ALA A 224 -11.82 21.63 -13.44
C ALA A 224 -12.32 23.03 -13.90
N PRO A 225 -13.48 23.14 -14.58
CA PRO A 225 -13.99 24.42 -15.08
C PRO A 225 -14.26 25.45 -13.97
N GLY A 226 -14.94 25.06 -12.90
CA GLY A 226 -15.36 25.95 -11.81
C GLY A 226 -14.20 26.57 -11.02
N CYS A 227 -13.01 25.95 -11.03
CA CYS A 227 -11.81 26.50 -10.39
C CYS A 227 -11.18 27.66 -11.16
N VAL A 228 -11.74 28.05 -12.31
CA VAL A 228 -11.24 29.11 -13.18
C VAL A 228 -12.23 30.27 -13.18
N ARG A 229 -11.94 31.31 -12.39
CA ARG A 229 -12.60 32.64 -12.55
C ARG A 229 -12.61 33.00 -14.04
N ALA A 230 -13.72 33.53 -14.55
CA ALA A 230 -13.92 33.75 -16.00
C ALA A 230 -12.75 34.51 -16.69
N SER A 231 -12.07 35.41 -15.97
CA SER A 231 -10.86 36.12 -16.41
C SER A 231 -9.62 35.24 -16.63
N GLY A 232 -9.68 33.92 -16.37
CA GLY A 232 -8.60 32.95 -16.59
C GLY A 232 -8.71 32.11 -17.87
N LEU A 233 -9.89 32.06 -18.52
CA LEU A 233 -10.11 31.34 -19.78
C LEU A 233 -9.62 32.15 -20.99
N ARG A 234 -9.08 31.50 -22.01
CA ARG A 234 -8.52 32.15 -23.21
C ARG A 234 -8.98 31.47 -24.50
N SER A 235 -9.04 32.20 -25.61
CA SER A 235 -9.27 31.56 -26.93
C SER A 235 -8.14 30.59 -27.27
N GLY A 236 -8.50 29.44 -27.84
CA GLY A 236 -7.54 28.47 -28.39
C GLY A 236 -6.60 29.07 -29.45
N ASP A 237 -6.98 30.18 -30.09
CA ASP A 237 -6.14 30.87 -31.08
C ASP A 237 -4.85 31.45 -30.51
N GLN A 238 -4.76 31.65 -29.18
CA GLN A 238 -3.54 32.17 -28.54
C GLN A 238 -2.35 31.20 -28.59
N LEU A 239 -2.57 29.91 -28.93
CA LEU A 239 -1.48 28.96 -29.18
C LEU A 239 -1.00 28.95 -30.64
N ARG A 240 -1.51 29.83 -31.52
CA ARG A 240 -0.97 30.03 -32.87
C ARG A 240 0.31 30.85 -32.80
N ASP A 241 1.46 30.17 -32.85
CA ASP A 241 2.79 30.80 -32.89
C ASP A 241 3.34 30.89 -34.33
N PRO A 242 3.30 32.06 -35.00
CA PRO A 242 3.82 32.21 -36.36
C PRO A 242 5.35 32.12 -36.46
N THR A 243 6.08 32.21 -35.33
CA THR A 243 7.55 32.02 -35.32
C THR A 243 7.93 30.55 -35.53
N GLY A 244 7.03 29.62 -35.17
CA GLY A 244 7.26 28.18 -35.27
C GLY A 244 8.28 27.67 -34.24
N ARG A 245 8.39 28.35 -33.10
CA ARG A 245 9.24 27.98 -31.96
C ARG A 245 8.55 27.05 -30.97
N ALA A 246 7.22 27.11 -30.90
CA ALA A 246 6.45 26.16 -30.14
C ALA A 246 6.29 24.82 -30.88
N LEU A 247 6.18 23.74 -30.11
CA LEU A 247 5.81 22.39 -30.52
C LEU A 247 4.56 22.00 -29.72
N THR A 248 3.47 21.63 -30.39
CA THR A 248 2.17 21.44 -29.75
C THR A 248 1.80 19.96 -29.68
N MET A 249 1.48 19.48 -28.48
CA MET A 249 1.14 18.10 -28.18
C MET A 249 -0.25 18.08 -27.53
N VAL A 250 -1.26 17.66 -28.30
CA VAL A 250 -2.64 17.54 -27.81
C VAL A 250 -2.84 16.15 -27.24
N VAL A 251 -3.29 16.03 -25.99
CA VAL A 251 -3.58 14.74 -25.35
C VAL A 251 -5.10 14.59 -25.27
N SER A 252 -5.66 13.68 -26.06
CA SER A 252 -7.11 13.53 -26.22
C SER A 252 -7.50 12.16 -26.75
N ASP A 253 -8.65 11.66 -26.32
CA ASP A 253 -9.33 10.48 -26.86
C ASP A 253 -10.04 10.74 -28.20
N CYS A 254 -10.13 12.01 -28.63
CA CYS A 254 -10.84 12.50 -29.81
C CYS A 254 -12.33 12.11 -29.87
N ALA A 255 -12.95 11.79 -28.74
CA ALA A 255 -14.35 11.40 -28.63
C ALA A 255 -15.24 12.53 -28.06
N GLY A 256 -14.66 13.47 -27.31
CA GLY A 256 -15.37 14.57 -26.66
C GLY A 256 -16.14 15.50 -27.61
N PRO A 257 -17.16 16.24 -27.11
CA PRO A 257 -18.04 17.08 -27.93
C PRO A 257 -17.33 18.11 -28.83
N LEU A 258 -16.19 18.67 -28.40
CA LEU A 258 -15.41 19.61 -29.23
C LEU A 258 -14.86 19.00 -30.52
N TRP A 259 -14.64 17.69 -30.55
CA TRP A 259 -14.26 16.96 -31.76
C TRP A 259 -15.47 16.60 -32.60
N ARG A 260 -16.60 16.22 -31.98
CA ARG A 260 -17.89 16.05 -32.68
C ARG A 260 -18.28 17.33 -33.41
N GLU A 261 -18.12 18.49 -32.78
CA GLU A 261 -18.49 19.80 -33.32
C GLU A 261 -17.44 20.38 -34.31
N GLY A 262 -16.38 19.63 -34.61
CA GLY A 262 -15.28 20.03 -35.48
C GLY A 262 -14.37 21.11 -34.89
N THR A 263 -14.69 21.65 -33.72
CA THR A 263 -14.03 22.82 -33.10
C THR A 263 -12.58 22.52 -32.75
N ALA A 264 -12.29 21.33 -32.22
CA ALA A 264 -10.94 20.87 -31.92
C ALA A 264 -10.10 20.71 -33.21
N GLN A 265 -10.68 20.13 -34.27
CA GLN A 265 -10.01 19.97 -35.56
C GLN A 265 -9.74 21.33 -36.25
N ARG A 266 -10.68 22.28 -36.16
CA ARG A 266 -10.49 23.65 -36.66
C ARG A 266 -9.38 24.40 -35.91
N LEU A 267 -9.25 24.21 -34.59
CA LEU A 267 -8.13 24.74 -33.80
C LEU A 267 -6.80 24.07 -34.18
N LEU A 268 -6.79 22.73 -34.22
CA LEU A 268 -5.61 21.93 -34.54
C LEU A 268 -5.06 22.23 -35.94
N HIS A 269 -5.92 22.56 -36.91
CA HIS A 269 -5.50 23.10 -38.21
C HIS A 269 -4.72 24.41 -38.07
N ARG A 270 -5.27 25.40 -37.34
CA ARG A 270 -4.66 26.72 -37.17
C ARG A 270 -3.36 26.69 -36.37
N TRP A 271 -3.18 25.69 -35.50
CA TRP A 271 -1.90 25.42 -34.84
C TRP A 271 -0.90 24.76 -35.80
N ALA A 272 -1.33 23.72 -36.54
CA ALA A 272 -0.50 22.96 -37.48
C ALA A 272 -0.04 23.76 -38.72
N GLU A 273 -0.71 24.86 -39.06
CA GLU A 273 -0.23 25.85 -40.04
C GLU A 273 1.13 26.47 -39.68
N CYS A 274 1.41 26.62 -38.37
CA CYS A 274 2.54 27.43 -37.89
C CYS A 274 3.56 26.63 -37.08
N THR A 275 3.12 25.63 -36.31
CA THR A 275 3.95 24.84 -35.39
C THR A 275 3.86 23.33 -35.66
N PRO A 276 4.92 22.54 -35.42
CA PRO A 276 4.81 21.08 -35.39
C PRO A 276 3.79 20.65 -34.34
N CYS A 277 2.69 20.05 -34.81
CA CYS A 277 1.60 19.55 -33.97
C CYS A 277 1.52 18.03 -34.02
N MET A 278 1.11 17.40 -32.92
CA MET A 278 0.66 16.00 -32.90
C MET A 278 -0.47 15.80 -31.87
N VAL A 279 -1.22 14.71 -32.04
CA VAL A 279 -2.15 14.21 -31.03
C VAL A 279 -1.56 12.96 -30.39
N VAL A 280 -1.40 12.96 -29.07
CA VAL A 280 -1.16 11.75 -28.28
C VAL A 280 -2.52 11.21 -27.87
N GLN A 281 -2.86 10.07 -28.46
CA GLN A 281 -4.16 9.44 -28.40
C GLN A 281 -4.03 8.17 -27.53
N PRO A 282 -4.58 8.17 -26.30
CA PRO A 282 -4.33 7.10 -25.33
C PRO A 282 -5.21 5.86 -25.51
N LEU A 283 -6.28 5.93 -26.31
CA LEU A 283 -7.07 4.74 -26.62
C LEU A 283 -6.28 3.71 -27.44
N PRO A 284 -6.60 2.40 -27.36
CA PRO A 284 -6.01 1.40 -28.23
C PRO A 284 -6.29 1.70 -29.72
N GLN A 285 -5.28 1.53 -30.58
CA GLN A 285 -5.32 1.91 -32.01
C GLN A 285 -6.54 1.38 -32.80
N ARG A 286 -7.10 0.24 -32.38
CA ARG A 286 -8.35 -0.34 -32.93
C ARG A 286 -9.56 0.61 -32.85
N LEU A 287 -9.58 1.54 -31.90
CA LEU A 287 -10.70 2.45 -31.64
C LEU A 287 -10.57 3.79 -32.36
N TRP A 288 -9.39 4.15 -32.87
CA TRP A 288 -9.13 5.49 -33.41
C TRP A 288 -10.02 5.83 -34.60
N GLY A 289 -10.27 4.85 -35.47
CA GLY A 289 -11.21 4.96 -36.59
C GLY A 289 -12.70 5.09 -36.20
N ARG A 290 -13.02 5.01 -34.90
CA ARG A 290 -14.35 5.27 -34.31
C ARG A 290 -14.41 6.63 -33.57
N SER A 291 -13.28 7.32 -33.38
CA SER A 291 -13.21 8.67 -32.83
C SER A 291 -13.60 9.72 -33.88
N TRP A 292 -13.80 10.97 -33.46
CA TRP A 292 -14.05 12.10 -34.36
C TRP A 292 -12.77 12.65 -35.03
N LEU A 293 -11.60 12.07 -34.74
CA LEU A 293 -10.38 12.24 -35.52
C LEU A 293 -9.91 10.88 -36.09
N PRO A 294 -10.67 10.28 -37.03
CA PRO A 294 -10.35 8.97 -37.58
C PRO A 294 -9.04 9.04 -38.37
N THR A 295 -8.14 8.08 -38.14
CA THR A 295 -6.81 8.10 -38.76
C THR A 295 -6.77 7.47 -40.15
N GLU A 296 -5.77 7.90 -40.91
CA GLU A 296 -5.25 7.23 -42.10
C GLU A 296 -3.84 6.74 -41.82
N ARG A 297 -3.57 5.48 -42.16
CA ARG A 297 -2.26 4.86 -42.05
C ARG A 297 -1.42 5.11 -43.30
N GLY A 298 -0.13 5.37 -43.11
CA GLY A 298 0.81 5.60 -44.21
C GLY A 298 2.24 5.83 -43.74
N THR A 299 3.01 6.53 -44.57
CA THR A 299 4.40 6.94 -44.29
C THR A 299 4.51 8.45 -44.23
N LEU A 300 5.08 8.98 -43.15
CA LEU A 300 5.50 10.37 -43.02
C LEU A 300 6.96 10.57 -43.42
N THR A 301 7.22 11.63 -44.18
CA THR A 301 8.55 12.14 -44.52
C THR A 301 8.67 13.60 -44.13
N ARG A 302 9.89 14.04 -43.74
CA ARG A 302 10.22 15.44 -43.57
C ARG A 302 10.94 15.92 -44.82
N LEU A 303 10.52 17.04 -45.39
CA LEU A 303 11.24 17.65 -46.51
C LEU A 303 12.52 18.34 -46.01
N GLU A 304 13.63 18.20 -46.73
CA GLU A 304 14.84 18.96 -46.45
C GLU A 304 14.62 20.47 -46.68
N GLY A 305 15.35 21.31 -45.93
CA GLY A 305 15.13 22.77 -45.85
C GLY A 305 13.82 23.19 -45.16
N GLY A 306 12.73 22.43 -45.30
CA GLY A 306 11.39 22.76 -44.82
C GLY A 306 11.05 22.22 -43.43
N ALA A 307 11.62 22.79 -42.36
CA ALA A 307 11.38 22.33 -40.98
C ALA A 307 9.91 22.35 -40.51
N ARG A 308 9.01 23.03 -41.23
CA ARG A 308 7.56 23.10 -40.94
C ARG A 308 6.70 22.06 -41.67
N ARG A 309 7.19 21.42 -42.74
CA ARG A 309 6.33 20.62 -43.65
C ARG A 309 6.67 19.13 -43.62
N LEU A 310 5.92 18.40 -42.80
CA LEU A 310 5.80 16.94 -42.95
C LEU A 310 4.93 16.64 -44.19
N THR A 311 5.30 15.61 -44.92
CA THR A 311 4.58 15.09 -46.08
C THR A 311 4.09 13.67 -45.76
N PHE A 312 2.82 13.39 -46.04
CA PHE A 312 2.20 12.10 -45.77
C PHE A 312 1.83 11.40 -47.07
N ARG A 313 2.19 10.12 -47.18
CA ARG A 313 1.75 9.23 -48.26
C ARG A 313 0.95 8.09 -47.64
N PRO A 314 -0.37 7.96 -47.91
CA PRO A 314 -1.19 6.89 -47.33
C PRO A 314 -0.83 5.52 -47.90
N ASP A 315 -1.01 4.46 -47.11
CA ASP A 315 -0.82 3.06 -47.52
C ASP A 315 -1.94 2.57 -48.47
N ARG A 316 -3.08 3.27 -48.53
CA ARG A 316 -4.30 2.91 -49.28
C ARG A 316 -4.99 4.16 -49.85
N PRO A 317 -5.74 4.04 -50.96
CA PRO A 317 -6.58 5.14 -51.44
C PRO A 317 -7.66 5.51 -50.41
N PRO A 318 -8.11 6.78 -50.37
CA PRO A 318 -9.17 7.22 -49.46
C PRO A 318 -10.51 6.56 -49.80
N LEU A 319 -11.30 6.22 -48.77
CA LEU A 319 -12.66 5.71 -48.98
C LEU A 319 -13.59 6.82 -49.52
N PRO A 320 -14.57 6.47 -50.39
CA PRO A 320 -15.59 7.41 -50.84
C PRO A 320 -16.28 8.14 -49.68
N GLY A 321 -16.48 9.44 -49.82
CA GLY A 321 -17.11 10.29 -48.80
C GLY A 321 -16.20 10.82 -47.69
N ARG A 322 -14.92 10.40 -47.61
CA ARG A 322 -13.93 11.06 -46.73
C ARG A 322 -13.31 12.30 -47.39
N PRO A 323 -13.09 13.42 -46.66
CA PRO A 323 -12.45 14.61 -47.22
C PRO A 323 -10.96 14.36 -47.49
N THR A 324 -10.55 14.53 -48.74
CA THR A 324 -9.18 14.22 -49.22
C THR A 324 -8.19 15.38 -49.07
N GLY A 325 -8.67 16.61 -48.81
CA GLY A 325 -7.85 17.78 -48.55
C GLY A 325 -7.36 17.89 -47.10
N GLY A 326 -6.87 19.08 -46.74
CA GLY A 326 -6.48 19.44 -45.36
C GLY A 326 -5.04 19.17 -44.97
N LEU A 327 -4.71 19.49 -43.72
CA LEU A 327 -3.43 19.17 -43.11
C LEU A 327 -3.49 17.80 -42.44
N THR A 328 -2.40 17.01 -42.57
CA THR A 328 -2.25 15.70 -41.93
C THR A 328 -1.48 15.84 -40.62
N VAL A 329 -2.16 15.66 -39.49
CA VAL A 329 -1.55 15.76 -38.15
C VAL A 329 -1.26 14.37 -37.61
N PRO A 330 -0.01 14.06 -37.20
CA PRO A 330 0.34 12.76 -36.63
C PRO A 330 -0.48 12.44 -35.38
N VAL A 331 -0.99 11.21 -35.30
CA VAL A 331 -1.70 10.66 -34.13
C VAL A 331 -0.88 9.49 -33.61
N LEU A 332 -0.43 9.56 -32.36
CA LEU A 332 0.52 8.60 -31.78
C LEU A 332 -0.03 8.00 -30.48
N PRO A 333 0.20 6.70 -30.21
CA PRO A 333 -0.06 6.14 -28.89
C PRO A 333 0.99 6.68 -27.89
N PRO A 334 0.70 6.71 -26.58
CA PRO A 334 1.63 7.14 -25.52
C PRO A 334 2.76 6.11 -25.28
N SER A 335 3.53 5.78 -26.32
CA SER A 335 4.58 4.76 -26.30
C SER A 335 5.94 5.33 -26.74
N ALA A 336 7.01 4.83 -26.12
CA ALA A 336 8.38 5.23 -26.44
C ALA A 336 8.72 5.04 -27.94
N THR A 337 8.23 3.97 -28.57
CA THR A 337 8.49 3.68 -29.99
C THR A 337 7.91 4.75 -30.92
N ALA A 338 6.63 5.10 -30.75
CA ALA A 338 5.95 6.07 -31.61
C ALA A 338 6.47 7.50 -31.35
N LEU A 339 6.54 7.90 -30.08
CA LEU A 339 7.04 9.21 -29.67
C LEU A 339 8.51 9.41 -30.10
N GLY A 340 9.35 8.37 -29.99
CA GLY A 340 10.75 8.39 -30.43
C GLY A 340 10.96 8.32 -31.94
N ALA A 341 10.00 7.78 -32.70
CA ALA A 341 10.03 7.83 -34.16
C ALA A 341 9.72 9.26 -34.65
N TRP A 342 8.66 9.87 -34.13
CA TRP A 342 8.27 11.25 -34.43
C TRP A 342 9.32 12.28 -33.95
N ALA A 343 9.87 12.10 -32.75
CA ALA A 343 10.93 12.95 -32.22
C ALA A 343 12.21 12.93 -33.10
N ARG A 344 12.60 11.76 -33.62
CA ARG A 344 13.71 11.66 -34.58
C ARG A 344 13.38 12.30 -35.93
N LEU A 345 12.14 12.18 -36.41
CA LEU A 345 11.68 12.83 -37.64
C LEU A 345 11.78 14.37 -37.53
N LEU A 346 11.24 14.95 -36.46
CA LEU A 346 11.33 16.40 -36.20
C LEU A 346 12.76 16.89 -35.92
N ALA A 347 13.62 16.05 -35.34
CA ALA A 347 15.03 16.37 -35.14
C ALA A 347 15.87 16.24 -36.42
N GLY A 348 15.36 15.60 -37.49
CA GLY A 348 16.15 15.33 -38.70
C GLY A 348 17.14 14.16 -38.52
N LEU A 349 16.83 13.25 -37.59
CA LEU A 349 17.62 12.06 -37.24
C LEU A 349 16.98 10.76 -37.77
N ALA A 350 15.93 10.87 -38.58
CA ALA A 350 15.28 9.74 -39.24
C ALA A 350 15.90 9.55 -40.63
N ALA A 351 16.47 8.37 -40.89
CA ALA A 351 17.16 8.06 -42.15
C ALA A 351 16.24 7.73 -43.35
N GLY A 352 14.94 8.05 -43.26
CA GLY A 352 13.95 7.71 -44.29
C GLY A 352 12.50 7.89 -43.82
N PRO A 353 11.52 7.43 -44.63
CA PRO A 353 10.10 7.47 -44.30
C PRO A 353 9.76 6.72 -43.00
N VAL A 354 8.91 7.32 -42.17
CA VAL A 354 8.48 6.77 -40.88
C VAL A 354 7.02 6.31 -40.97
N PRO A 355 6.70 5.03 -40.68
CA PRO A 355 5.30 4.57 -40.58
C PRO A 355 4.52 5.37 -39.54
N ALA A 356 3.31 5.81 -39.89
CA ALA A 356 2.50 6.69 -39.06
C ALA A 356 1.01 6.56 -39.32
N GLU A 357 0.23 6.95 -38.33
CA GLU A 357 -1.19 7.26 -38.43
C GLU A 357 -1.35 8.79 -38.42
N VAL A 358 -2.24 9.34 -39.25
CA VAL A 358 -2.53 10.78 -39.28
C VAL A 358 -4.02 11.05 -39.27
N GLY A 359 -4.44 12.07 -38.52
CA GLY A 359 -5.78 12.66 -38.64
C GLY A 359 -5.77 13.79 -39.67
N ARG A 360 -6.84 13.90 -40.48
CA ARG A 360 -7.03 15.04 -41.39
C ARG A 360 -7.80 16.16 -40.70
N VAL A 361 -7.22 17.35 -40.67
CA VAL A 361 -7.87 18.58 -40.19
C VAL A 361 -8.06 19.57 -41.33
N LEU A 362 -9.08 20.41 -41.23
CA LEU A 362 -9.50 21.37 -42.27
C LEU A 362 -9.74 22.74 -41.60
N ALA A 363 -9.43 23.84 -42.29
CA ALA A 363 -9.70 25.19 -41.78
C ALA A 363 -11.18 25.37 -41.39
N GLY A 364 -12.07 24.92 -42.28
CA GLY A 364 -13.52 24.79 -42.04
C GLY A 364 -13.93 23.34 -41.81
N HIS A 365 -13.29 22.61 -40.90
CA HIS A 365 -13.68 21.23 -40.57
C HIS A 365 -15.15 21.20 -40.14
N PRO A 366 -16.01 20.35 -40.74
CA PRO A 366 -17.43 20.33 -40.43
C PRO A 366 -17.69 19.78 -39.02
N ALA A 367 -18.83 20.15 -38.43
CA ALA A 367 -19.38 19.37 -37.33
C ALA A 367 -19.90 18.03 -37.87
N ALA A 368 -19.63 16.95 -37.15
CA ALA A 368 -20.29 15.68 -37.36
C ALA A 368 -21.79 15.79 -36.96
N PRO A 369 -22.71 15.10 -37.65
CA PRO A 369 -24.12 15.10 -37.28
C PRO A 369 -24.32 14.66 -35.83
N LEU A 370 -25.14 15.42 -35.09
CA LEU A 370 -25.63 14.97 -33.78
C LEU A 370 -26.45 13.68 -33.97
N PRO A 371 -26.19 12.61 -33.19
CA PRO A 371 -27.06 11.44 -33.21
C PRO A 371 -28.42 11.82 -32.62
N PRO A 372 -29.52 11.16 -33.06
CA PRO A 372 -30.80 11.32 -32.40
C PRO A 372 -30.71 10.89 -30.91
N PRO A 373 -31.53 11.48 -30.02
CA PRO A 373 -31.58 11.05 -28.62
C PRO A 373 -31.87 9.56 -28.51
N ARG A 374 -31.30 8.90 -27.49
CA ARG A 374 -31.29 7.44 -27.34
C ARG A 374 -32.66 6.88 -26.91
N ALA A 375 -33.63 6.91 -27.82
CA ALA A 375 -34.92 6.27 -27.63
C ALA A 375 -34.77 4.75 -27.45
N VAL A 376 -34.90 4.29 -26.20
CA VAL A 376 -35.35 2.94 -25.78
C VAL A 376 -34.77 1.77 -26.58
N ARG A 377 -33.43 1.67 -26.70
CA ARG A 377 -32.82 0.37 -27.02
C ARG A 377 -32.88 -0.53 -25.77
N PRO A 378 -33.31 -1.80 -25.89
CA PRO A 378 -33.40 -2.68 -24.74
C PRO A 378 -32.01 -2.90 -24.12
N PRO A 379 -31.86 -2.92 -22.78
CA PRO A 379 -30.53 -2.90 -22.15
C PRO A 379 -29.63 -4.08 -22.52
N ARG A 380 -30.24 -5.23 -22.83
CA ARG A 380 -29.55 -6.42 -23.35
C ARG A 380 -28.85 -6.18 -24.69
N GLU A 381 -29.42 -5.36 -25.57
CA GLU A 381 -28.81 -5.01 -26.87
C GLU A 381 -27.61 -4.08 -26.68
N LEU A 382 -27.71 -3.09 -25.78
CA LEU A 382 -26.60 -2.20 -25.45
C LEU A 382 -25.40 -3.00 -24.90
N VAL A 383 -25.65 -3.90 -23.95
CA VAL A 383 -24.61 -4.78 -23.38
C VAL A 383 -24.07 -5.78 -24.43
N ALA A 384 -24.93 -6.36 -25.28
CA ALA A 384 -24.48 -7.25 -26.35
C ALA A 384 -23.59 -6.52 -27.37
N ARG A 385 -23.95 -5.29 -27.78
CA ARG A 385 -23.14 -4.45 -28.67
C ARG A 385 -21.78 -4.14 -28.04
N PHE A 386 -21.73 -3.78 -26.76
CA PHE A 386 -20.47 -3.58 -26.03
C PHE A 386 -19.62 -4.87 -26.02
N ARG A 387 -20.20 -6.00 -25.60
CA ARG A 387 -19.54 -7.33 -25.60
C ARG A 387 -18.99 -7.74 -26.96
N SER A 388 -19.65 -7.35 -28.06
CA SER A 388 -19.20 -7.65 -29.43
C SER A 388 -18.05 -6.77 -29.95
N SER A 389 -17.70 -5.67 -29.26
CA SER A 389 -16.88 -4.60 -29.84
C SER A 389 -15.80 -3.99 -28.95
N ALA A 390 -15.79 -4.33 -27.65
CA ALA A 390 -14.80 -3.92 -26.64
C ALA A 390 -13.83 -5.04 -26.27
N ALA A 391 -12.79 -4.73 -25.49
CA ALA A 391 -11.87 -5.74 -24.94
C ALA A 391 -12.57 -6.63 -23.89
N PRO A 392 -12.17 -7.91 -23.76
CA PRO A 392 -12.69 -8.79 -22.70
C PRO A 392 -12.50 -8.23 -21.29
N ARG A 393 -11.38 -7.52 -21.03
CA ARG A 393 -11.11 -6.85 -19.75
C ARG A 393 -12.06 -5.68 -19.50
N ALA A 394 -12.32 -4.83 -20.49
CA ALA A 394 -13.36 -3.79 -20.41
C ALA A 394 -14.77 -4.38 -20.16
N VAL A 395 -15.09 -5.53 -20.77
CA VAL A 395 -16.35 -6.25 -20.53
C VAL A 395 -16.45 -6.76 -19.08
N GLN A 396 -15.39 -7.38 -18.56
CA GLN A 396 -15.35 -7.88 -17.18
C GLN A 396 -15.34 -6.73 -16.16
N LEU A 397 -14.65 -5.63 -16.46
CA LEU A 397 -14.65 -4.41 -15.64
C LEU A 397 -16.06 -3.81 -15.55
N ALA A 398 -16.81 -3.74 -16.65
CA ALA A 398 -18.21 -3.30 -16.63
C ALA A 398 -19.12 -4.21 -15.78
N VAL A 399 -18.78 -5.51 -15.64
CA VAL A 399 -19.49 -6.44 -14.74
C VAL A 399 -19.16 -6.12 -13.27
N TYR A 400 -17.90 -5.98 -12.88
CA TYR A 400 -17.55 -5.60 -11.50
C TYR A 400 -18.07 -4.21 -11.11
N LEU A 401 -17.99 -3.24 -12.02
CA LEU A 401 -18.56 -1.90 -11.81
C LEU A 401 -20.08 -1.89 -11.65
N SER A 402 -20.79 -2.95 -12.04
CA SER A 402 -22.25 -3.04 -11.81
C SER A 402 -22.62 -3.20 -10.33
N ALA A 403 -21.67 -3.62 -9.48
CA ALA A 403 -21.82 -3.78 -8.04
C ALA A 403 -21.15 -2.67 -7.20
N ALA A 404 -20.74 -1.55 -7.81
CA ALA A 404 -20.08 -0.43 -7.11
C ALA A 404 -20.67 0.95 -7.49
N PRO A 405 -20.61 1.97 -6.61
CA PRO A 405 -20.93 3.34 -6.98
C PRO A 405 -19.97 3.91 -8.01
N LEU A 406 -20.52 4.49 -9.07
CA LEU A 406 -19.76 4.93 -10.23
C LEU A 406 -19.23 6.37 -10.08
N THR A 407 -18.31 6.58 -9.14
CA THR A 407 -17.41 7.74 -9.19
C THR A 407 -16.06 7.30 -9.73
N LEU A 408 -15.35 8.16 -10.47
CA LEU A 408 -14.05 7.79 -11.05
C LEU A 408 -13.03 7.23 -10.03
N PRO A 409 -12.91 7.74 -8.77
CA PRO A 409 -12.04 7.12 -7.77
C PRO A 409 -12.44 5.69 -7.40
N VAL A 410 -13.74 5.41 -7.19
CA VAL A 410 -14.24 4.06 -6.89
C VAL A 410 -14.12 3.15 -8.12
N MET A 411 -14.32 3.67 -9.33
CA MET A 411 -14.12 2.90 -10.57
C MET A 411 -12.65 2.50 -10.76
N ARG A 412 -11.71 3.40 -10.43
CA ARG A 412 -10.25 3.12 -10.40
C ARG A 412 -9.85 2.16 -9.27
N LEU A 413 -10.53 2.19 -8.12
CA LEU A 413 -10.34 1.23 -7.04
C LEU A 413 -10.74 -0.17 -7.49
N VAL A 414 -12.00 -0.36 -7.93
CA VAL A 414 -12.53 -1.65 -8.41
C VAL A 414 -11.69 -2.19 -9.56
N GLN A 415 -11.20 -1.32 -10.44
CA GLN A 415 -10.25 -1.71 -11.47
C GLN A 415 -8.97 -2.33 -10.87
N ARG A 416 -8.33 -1.65 -9.91
CA ARG A 416 -7.07 -2.11 -9.29
C ARG A 416 -7.22 -3.35 -8.42
N THR A 417 -8.34 -3.53 -7.72
CA THR A 417 -8.54 -4.67 -6.82
C THR A 417 -9.08 -5.91 -7.53
N MET A 418 -10.04 -5.76 -8.46
CA MET A 418 -10.66 -6.91 -9.15
C MET A 418 -9.96 -7.28 -10.45
N LEU A 419 -9.28 -6.34 -11.10
CA LEU A 419 -8.61 -6.53 -12.41
C LEU A 419 -7.24 -5.83 -12.46
N PRO A 420 -6.26 -6.21 -11.61
CA PRO A 420 -4.96 -5.55 -11.53
C PRO A 420 -4.17 -5.53 -12.86
N ASP A 421 -4.40 -6.50 -13.75
CA ASP A 421 -3.80 -6.55 -15.09
C ASP A 421 -4.48 -5.64 -16.14
N SER A 422 -5.57 -4.96 -15.81
CA SER A 422 -6.30 -4.11 -16.75
C SER A 422 -5.65 -2.72 -16.91
N GLU A 423 -5.68 -2.20 -18.13
CA GLU A 423 -5.09 -0.91 -18.44
C GLU A 423 -6.11 0.24 -18.27
N PRO A 424 -5.69 1.50 -18.07
CA PRO A 424 -6.62 2.64 -18.06
C PRO A 424 -7.46 2.75 -19.36
N SER A 425 -6.98 2.15 -20.47
CA SER A 425 -7.72 1.99 -21.72
C SER A 425 -8.98 1.13 -21.59
N ASP A 426 -8.99 0.09 -20.73
CA ASP A 426 -10.16 -0.75 -20.48
C ASP A 426 -11.27 0.07 -19.79
N LEU A 427 -10.91 0.87 -18.77
CA LEU A 427 -11.84 1.77 -18.08
C LEU A 427 -12.36 2.89 -19.00
N ALA A 428 -11.49 3.46 -19.84
CA ALA A 428 -11.89 4.42 -20.85
C ALA A 428 -12.88 3.80 -21.87
N GLU A 429 -12.67 2.55 -22.30
CA GLU A 429 -13.59 1.85 -23.19
C GLU A 429 -14.96 1.57 -22.54
N VAL A 430 -15.02 1.37 -21.21
CA VAL A 430 -16.30 1.33 -20.46
C VAL A 430 -16.99 2.70 -20.47
N LEU A 431 -16.29 3.81 -20.21
CA LEU A 431 -16.87 5.16 -20.28
C LEU A 431 -17.36 5.51 -21.70
N LEU A 432 -16.59 5.13 -22.72
CA LEU A 432 -16.85 5.39 -24.14
C LEU A 432 -17.82 4.38 -24.79
N SER A 433 -18.28 3.38 -24.04
CA SER A 433 -19.23 2.36 -24.51
C SER A 433 -20.64 2.91 -24.78
N GLY A 434 -21.02 3.98 -24.08
CA GLY A 434 -22.41 4.42 -23.97
C GLY A 434 -23.28 3.62 -23.00
N LEU A 435 -22.74 2.65 -22.27
CA LEU A 435 -23.44 1.99 -21.15
C LEU A 435 -23.62 2.92 -19.94
N LEU A 436 -22.80 3.97 -19.86
CA LEU A 436 -22.81 4.99 -18.80
C LEU A 436 -23.30 6.35 -19.31
N ARG A 437 -23.87 7.12 -18.39
CA ARG A 437 -24.20 8.55 -18.50
C ARG A 437 -23.50 9.33 -17.39
N ARG A 438 -23.48 10.67 -17.46
CA ARG A 438 -23.03 11.55 -16.35
C ARG A 438 -24.23 12.17 -15.62
N SER A 439 -24.23 12.12 -14.29
CA SER A 439 -25.36 12.51 -13.43
C SER A 439 -25.35 13.99 -13.03
N GLY A 440 -25.59 14.87 -14.01
CA GLY A 440 -25.83 16.30 -13.81
C GLY A 440 -24.56 17.17 -13.61
N PRO A 441 -24.73 18.51 -13.57
CA PRO A 441 -23.62 19.48 -13.48
C PRO A 441 -23.15 19.75 -12.03
N GLY A 442 -23.06 18.72 -11.19
CA GLY A 442 -22.55 18.86 -9.82
C GLY A 442 -21.02 18.76 -9.70
N PRO A 443 -20.44 19.26 -8.58
CA PRO A 443 -19.07 18.90 -8.19
C PRO A 443 -18.98 17.39 -7.88
N GLY A 444 -17.87 16.78 -8.27
CA GLY A 444 -17.73 15.33 -8.32
C GLY A 444 -18.32 14.72 -9.61
N HIS A 445 -17.50 14.00 -10.37
CA HIS A 445 -17.92 13.39 -11.63
C HIS A 445 -18.64 12.06 -11.36
N TRP A 446 -19.94 12.17 -11.10
CA TRP A 446 -20.88 11.06 -10.95
C TRP A 446 -21.27 10.48 -12.31
N TYR A 447 -21.25 9.15 -12.39
CA TYR A 447 -21.78 8.39 -13.51
C TYR A 447 -22.95 7.51 -13.06
N GLU A 448 -23.81 7.14 -13.99
CA GLU A 448 -24.91 6.18 -13.81
C GLU A 448 -24.98 5.26 -15.03
N PHE A 449 -25.43 4.01 -14.84
CA PHE A 449 -25.76 3.17 -15.98
C PHE A 449 -26.97 3.73 -16.74
N ALA A 450 -27.05 3.45 -18.04
CA ALA A 450 -28.31 3.60 -18.77
C ALA A 450 -29.39 2.68 -18.13
N PRO A 451 -30.69 3.04 -18.18
CA PRO A 451 -31.71 2.34 -17.40
C PRO A 451 -31.73 0.84 -17.69
N GLY A 452 -31.72 0.01 -16.65
CA GLY A 452 -31.70 -1.46 -16.76
C GLY A 452 -30.40 -2.10 -17.27
N VAL A 453 -29.36 -1.32 -17.63
CA VAL A 453 -28.06 -1.88 -18.06
C VAL A 453 -27.31 -2.52 -16.89
N GLN A 454 -27.38 -1.91 -15.71
CA GLN A 454 -26.78 -2.45 -14.48
C GLN A 454 -27.27 -3.88 -14.21
N ASP A 455 -28.57 -4.14 -14.38
CA ASP A 455 -29.20 -5.43 -14.06
C ASP A 455 -28.78 -6.55 -15.03
N VAL A 456 -28.45 -6.19 -16.29
CA VAL A 456 -27.88 -7.11 -17.28
C VAL A 456 -26.39 -7.39 -17.01
N LEU A 457 -25.68 -6.45 -16.36
CA LEU A 457 -24.26 -6.59 -15.98
C LEU A 457 -24.10 -7.29 -14.62
N LEU A 458 -25.02 -7.13 -13.68
CA LEU A 458 -25.18 -7.94 -12.45
C LEU A 458 -25.63 -9.37 -12.75
N GLY A 459 -26.03 -9.66 -13.98
CA GLY A 459 -26.45 -10.99 -14.44
C GLY A 459 -25.40 -12.08 -14.22
N PRO A 460 -24.18 -11.95 -14.78
CA PRO A 460 -23.14 -12.98 -14.73
C PRO A 460 -22.20 -12.94 -13.51
N LEU A 461 -22.33 -11.93 -12.63
CA LEU A 461 -21.44 -11.74 -11.48
C LEU A 461 -21.68 -12.81 -10.40
N GLY A 462 -20.61 -13.43 -9.87
CA GLY A 462 -20.70 -14.38 -8.76
C GLY A 462 -21.05 -13.71 -7.42
N ARG A 463 -21.63 -14.47 -6.48
CA ARG A 463 -21.92 -14.00 -5.12
C ARG A 463 -20.64 -13.51 -4.42
N ASP A 464 -19.58 -14.30 -4.51
CA ASP A 464 -18.32 -14.06 -3.80
C ASP A 464 -17.54 -12.91 -4.45
N GLU A 465 -17.59 -12.79 -5.78
CA GLU A 465 -17.08 -11.63 -6.51
C GLU A 465 -17.81 -10.33 -6.12
N ALA A 466 -19.14 -10.37 -6.01
CA ALA A 466 -19.95 -9.22 -5.59
C ALA A 466 -19.63 -8.82 -4.13
N ALA A 467 -19.46 -9.79 -3.24
CA ALA A 467 -19.04 -9.55 -1.86
C ALA A 467 -17.64 -8.92 -1.79
N LEU A 468 -16.70 -9.36 -2.65
CA LEU A 468 -15.34 -8.81 -2.72
C LEU A 468 -15.32 -7.36 -3.25
N VAL A 469 -16.14 -7.04 -4.27
CA VAL A 469 -16.34 -5.66 -4.74
C VAL A 469 -16.86 -4.76 -3.62
N LEU A 470 -17.90 -5.20 -2.90
CA LEU A 470 -18.49 -4.44 -1.80
C LEU A 470 -17.53 -4.28 -0.62
N LYS A 471 -16.75 -5.31 -0.28
CA LYS A 471 -15.71 -5.25 0.76
C LYS A 471 -14.70 -4.15 0.46
N HIS A 472 -14.04 -4.20 -0.70
CA HIS A 472 -13.02 -3.21 -1.06
C HIS A 472 -13.55 -1.79 -1.17
N CYS A 473 -14.77 -1.62 -1.68
CA CYS A 473 -15.41 -0.30 -1.69
C CYS A 473 -15.74 0.21 -0.28
N SER A 474 -16.13 -0.68 0.65
CA SER A 474 -16.39 -0.33 2.06
C SER A 474 -15.09 0.07 2.77
N GLU A 475 -14.02 -0.71 2.61
CA GLU A 475 -12.66 -0.40 3.12
C GLU A 475 -12.19 0.98 2.63
N TYR A 476 -12.37 1.27 1.34
CA TYR A 476 -12.01 2.56 0.74
C TYR A 476 -12.83 3.72 1.32
N VAL A 477 -14.15 3.57 1.49
CA VAL A 477 -15.01 4.62 2.06
C VAL A 477 -14.65 4.89 3.53
N LEU A 478 -14.46 3.84 4.33
CA LEU A 478 -14.05 3.96 5.73
C LEU A 478 -12.69 4.67 5.89
N ALA A 479 -11.72 4.37 5.02
CA ALA A 479 -10.39 4.96 5.06
C ALA A 479 -10.33 6.43 4.62
N HIS A 480 -11.23 6.89 3.74
CA HIS A 480 -11.15 8.23 3.13
C HIS A 480 -12.17 9.25 3.66
N PHE A 481 -13.23 8.81 4.36
CA PHE A 481 -14.33 9.69 4.83
C PHE A 481 -14.62 9.51 6.34
N GLY A 482 -13.57 9.31 7.15
CA GLY A 482 -13.67 8.72 8.50
C GLY A 482 -14.51 9.44 9.57
N ARG A 483 -14.75 8.69 10.66
CA ARG A 483 -15.50 9.01 11.90
C ARG A 483 -16.99 9.37 11.77
N GLY A 484 -17.43 10.15 10.79
CA GLY A 484 -18.88 10.42 10.55
C GLY A 484 -19.72 9.21 10.09
N VAL A 485 -19.12 8.02 10.06
CA VAL A 485 -19.57 6.84 9.32
C VAL A 485 -20.20 5.77 10.24
N ARG A 486 -20.35 6.05 11.54
CA ARG A 486 -20.99 5.13 12.52
C ARG A 486 -22.40 4.67 12.08
N ASN A 487 -23.13 5.49 11.33
CA ASN A 487 -24.46 5.19 10.81
C ASN A 487 -24.46 4.44 9.45
N PHE A 488 -23.31 4.05 8.90
CA PHE A 488 -23.23 3.41 7.57
C PHE A 488 -23.86 2.01 7.47
N PRO A 489 -23.62 1.07 8.42
CA PRO A 489 -24.37 -0.19 8.47
C PRO A 489 -25.87 0.07 8.65
N ALA A 490 -26.25 1.04 9.49
CA ALA A 490 -27.64 1.43 9.70
C ALA A 490 -28.31 1.99 8.44
N LEU A 491 -27.60 2.74 7.60
CA LEU A 491 -28.09 3.22 6.30
C LEU A 491 -28.23 2.07 5.29
N ALA A 492 -27.28 1.14 5.22
CA ALA A 492 -27.40 -0.04 4.36
C ALA A 492 -28.56 -0.96 4.80
N VAL A 493 -28.70 -1.18 6.11
CA VAL A 493 -29.84 -1.92 6.72
C VAL A 493 -31.16 -1.19 6.47
N SER A 494 -31.21 0.14 6.60
CA SER A 494 -32.40 0.95 6.32
C SER A 494 -32.83 0.82 4.84
N GLN A 495 -31.89 0.89 3.90
CA GLN A 495 -32.17 0.63 2.47
C GLN A 495 -32.53 -0.84 2.18
N LEU A 496 -32.16 -1.78 3.05
CA LEU A 496 -32.53 -3.21 2.93
C LEU A 496 -33.88 -3.56 3.54
N THR A 497 -34.31 -2.86 4.60
CA THR A 497 -35.54 -3.18 5.37
C THR A 497 -36.68 -2.19 5.17
N GLY A 498 -36.42 -1.00 4.60
CA GLY A 498 -37.38 0.10 4.53
C GLY A 498 -37.59 0.86 5.84
N ILE A 499 -36.96 0.40 6.94
CA ILE A 499 -37.11 0.99 8.27
C ILE A 499 -36.11 2.16 8.41
N PRO A 500 -36.54 3.39 8.77
CA PRO A 500 -35.60 4.47 9.06
C PRO A 500 -34.75 4.14 10.30
N PRO A 501 -33.48 4.56 10.37
CA PRO A 501 -32.66 4.33 11.55
C PRO A 501 -33.31 4.97 12.78
N ALA A 502 -33.45 4.20 13.86
CA ALA A 502 -34.07 4.67 15.09
C ALA A 502 -33.21 5.77 15.72
N VAL A 503 -33.62 7.03 15.54
CA VAL A 503 -32.96 8.18 16.16
C VAL A 503 -33.12 8.05 17.68
N ARG A 504 -32.00 7.86 18.37
CA ARG A 504 -31.96 7.88 19.83
C ARG A 504 -32.15 9.32 20.30
N ASP A 505 -32.98 9.49 21.34
CA ASP A 505 -33.24 10.80 21.94
C ASP A 505 -31.92 11.41 22.43
N PRO A 506 -31.50 12.60 21.93
CA PRO A 506 -30.15 13.11 22.18
C PRO A 506 -30.03 13.73 23.57
N GLY A 507 -28.96 13.35 24.29
CA GLY A 507 -28.47 14.15 25.41
C GLY A 507 -27.93 15.51 24.91
N PRO A 508 -27.76 16.52 25.79
CA PRO A 508 -27.57 17.92 25.36
C PRO A 508 -26.34 18.26 24.51
N GLU A 509 -25.42 17.32 24.28
CA GLU A 509 -24.13 17.57 23.60
C GLU A 509 -23.94 16.76 22.31
N ASP A 510 -24.72 15.68 22.06
CA ASP A 510 -24.56 14.80 20.90
C ASP A 510 -25.36 15.31 19.67
N THR A 511 -24.82 16.33 18.98
CA THR A 511 -25.35 16.80 17.68
C THR A 511 -24.68 16.13 16.46
N GLU A 512 -24.44 14.82 16.52
CA GLU A 512 -23.98 14.03 15.36
C GLU A 512 -25.11 13.89 14.32
N ARG A 513 -25.14 14.81 13.34
CA ARG A 513 -26.00 14.68 12.15
C ARG A 513 -25.72 13.39 11.38
N ALA A 514 -26.74 12.87 10.70
CA ALA A 514 -26.57 11.81 9.71
C ALA A 514 -25.53 12.22 8.64
N PRO A 515 -24.74 11.28 8.09
CA PRO A 515 -23.62 11.62 7.21
C PRO A 515 -24.09 12.31 5.92
N GLU A 516 -23.94 13.63 5.88
CA GLU A 516 -24.23 14.49 4.74
C GLU A 516 -23.24 14.17 3.60
N GLY A 517 -23.69 13.42 2.59
CA GLY A 517 -22.86 13.05 1.45
C GLY A 517 -23.53 12.11 0.46
N ARG A 518 -23.48 12.47 -0.83
CA ARG A 518 -24.02 11.66 -1.94
C ARG A 518 -23.35 10.28 -2.08
N LEU A 519 -22.12 10.11 -1.57
CA LEU A 519 -21.34 8.88 -1.75
C LEU A 519 -21.67 7.76 -0.77
N PRO A 520 -21.75 7.97 0.56
CA PRO A 520 -22.32 6.98 1.48
C PRO A 520 -23.73 6.52 1.08
N GLN A 521 -24.59 7.46 0.64
CA GLN A 521 -25.95 7.14 0.20
C GLN A 521 -25.98 6.27 -1.07
N ALA A 522 -25.20 6.63 -2.09
CA ALA A 522 -25.06 5.80 -3.31
C ALA A 522 -24.46 4.42 -3.01
N PHE A 523 -23.53 4.31 -2.05
CA PHE A 523 -23.00 3.02 -1.63
C PHE A 523 -24.04 2.15 -0.91
N ALA A 524 -24.84 2.73 -0.01
CA ALA A 524 -25.93 2.01 0.66
C ALA A 524 -26.97 1.47 -0.35
N GLN A 525 -27.35 2.29 -1.35
CA GLN A 525 -28.27 1.89 -2.41
C GLN A 525 -27.72 0.74 -3.28
N VAL A 526 -26.46 0.83 -3.72
CA VAL A 526 -25.83 -0.23 -4.52
C VAL A 526 -25.67 -1.52 -3.70
N SER A 527 -25.25 -1.41 -2.44
CA SER A 527 -25.12 -2.55 -1.52
C SER A 527 -26.46 -3.24 -1.30
N ALA A 528 -27.52 -2.49 -1.03
CA ALA A 528 -28.86 -3.03 -0.86
C ALA A 528 -29.34 -3.75 -2.14
N LYS A 529 -29.11 -3.15 -3.31
CA LYS A 529 -29.47 -3.76 -4.61
C LYS A 529 -28.70 -5.06 -4.89
N VAL A 530 -27.41 -5.11 -4.55
CA VAL A 530 -26.57 -6.31 -4.68
C VAL A 530 -27.02 -7.40 -3.71
N VAL A 531 -27.21 -7.07 -2.42
CA VAL A 531 -27.64 -8.05 -1.39
C VAL A 531 -29.02 -8.61 -1.69
N ARG A 532 -30.00 -7.78 -2.10
CA ARG A 532 -31.34 -8.24 -2.54
C ARG A 532 -31.29 -9.25 -3.71
N ARG A 533 -30.23 -9.26 -4.52
CA ARG A 533 -30.04 -10.21 -5.63
C ARG A 533 -29.46 -11.56 -5.19
N TYR A 534 -28.68 -11.62 -4.11
CA TYR A 534 -28.03 -12.85 -3.63
C TYR A 534 -28.65 -13.43 -2.34
N LEU A 535 -29.61 -12.73 -1.71
CA LEU A 535 -30.54 -13.27 -0.70
C LEU A 535 -31.99 -13.22 -1.23
N PRO A 536 -32.46 -14.26 -1.96
CA PRO A 536 -33.87 -14.40 -2.29
C PRO A 536 -34.66 -14.73 -1.01
N GLY A 537 -35.72 -13.96 -0.70
CA GLY A 537 -36.60 -14.21 0.44
C GLY A 537 -36.77 -13.06 1.43
N MET A 538 -36.06 -11.93 1.26
CA MET A 538 -36.49 -10.67 1.87
C MET A 538 -37.88 -10.29 1.32
N PRO A 539 -38.84 -9.81 2.15
CA PRO A 539 -40.14 -9.39 1.66
C PRO A 539 -40.03 -8.26 0.64
N GLU A 540 -40.73 -8.38 -0.49
CA GLU A 540 -41.12 -7.21 -1.28
C GLU A 540 -42.14 -6.36 -0.50
N GLU A 541 -42.28 -5.08 -0.85
CA GLU A 541 -43.16 -4.14 -0.16
C GLU A 541 -44.65 -4.50 -0.36
N GLY A 542 -45.15 -5.41 0.47
CA GLY A 542 -46.54 -5.85 0.54
C GLY A 542 -47.30 -5.22 1.72
N PRO A 543 -48.61 -4.95 1.59
CA PRO A 543 -49.36 -4.15 2.55
C PRO A 543 -49.65 -4.89 3.88
N ALA A 544 -49.42 -4.17 4.99
CA ALA A 544 -49.99 -4.37 6.33
C ALA A 544 -50.32 -5.83 6.76
N VAL A 545 -49.32 -6.54 7.26
CA VAL A 545 -49.50 -7.86 7.90
C VAL A 545 -50.27 -7.71 9.22
N ARG A 546 -51.29 -8.55 9.44
CA ARG A 546 -52.00 -8.68 10.72
C ARG A 546 -51.13 -9.35 11.79
N GLU A 547 -51.23 -8.87 13.03
CA GLU A 547 -50.55 -9.46 14.19
C GLU A 547 -51.02 -10.91 14.46
N PRO A 548 -50.09 -11.84 14.75
CA PRO A 548 -50.41 -13.16 15.32
C PRO A 548 -50.52 -13.09 16.86
N ALA A 549 -51.41 -13.89 17.44
CA ALA A 549 -51.65 -13.94 18.88
C ALA A 549 -50.45 -14.51 19.70
N PRO A 550 -50.24 -14.07 20.96
CA PRO A 550 -49.09 -14.47 21.75
C PRO A 550 -49.19 -15.90 22.29
N ALA A 551 -48.10 -16.65 22.16
CA ALA A 551 -47.87 -17.90 22.88
C ALA A 551 -47.37 -17.62 24.31
N PRO A 552 -47.64 -18.49 25.30
CA PRO A 552 -47.19 -18.30 26.68
C PRO A 552 -45.65 -18.29 26.78
N VAL A 553 -45.11 -17.35 27.55
CA VAL A 553 -43.66 -17.17 27.73
C VAL A 553 -43.09 -18.35 28.54
N PRO A 554 -42.04 -19.05 28.06
CA PRO A 554 -41.41 -20.13 28.82
C PRO A 554 -40.68 -19.59 30.05
N VAL A 555 -40.77 -20.31 31.17
CA VAL A 555 -40.01 -20.01 32.41
C VAL A 555 -38.50 -20.05 32.11
N ARG A 556 -37.74 -19.16 32.75
CA ARG A 556 -36.34 -18.86 32.45
C ARG A 556 -35.42 -20.09 32.51
N ALA A 557 -35.48 -20.91 33.56
CA ALA A 557 -34.78 -22.19 33.64
C ALA A 557 -35.21 -23.21 32.54
N GLY A 558 -36.45 -23.14 32.06
CA GLY A 558 -36.92 -23.93 30.92
C GLY A 558 -36.29 -23.49 29.60
N ALA A 559 -36.15 -22.18 29.39
CA ALA A 559 -35.45 -21.61 28.25
C ALA A 559 -33.94 -21.96 28.26
N VAL A 560 -33.28 -21.85 29.42
CA VAL A 560 -31.87 -22.28 29.59
C VAL A 560 -31.69 -23.75 29.26
N ARG A 561 -32.56 -24.64 29.77
CA ARG A 561 -32.50 -26.08 29.45
C ARG A 561 -32.70 -26.34 27.94
N ALA A 562 -33.64 -25.64 27.30
CA ALA A 562 -33.90 -25.75 25.87
C ALA A 562 -32.78 -25.15 24.99
N ALA A 563 -31.94 -24.26 25.54
CA ALA A 563 -30.71 -23.79 24.90
C ALA A 563 -29.57 -24.81 25.06
N ARG A 564 -29.36 -25.37 26.27
CA ARG A 564 -28.33 -26.40 26.52
C ARG A 564 -28.48 -27.63 25.61
N VAL A 565 -29.71 -28.08 25.33
CA VAL A 565 -29.96 -29.16 24.35
C VAL A 565 -29.45 -28.75 22.96
N ARG A 566 -29.86 -27.57 22.46
CA ARG A 566 -29.40 -27.05 21.16
C ARG A 566 -27.90 -26.82 21.07
N LEU A 567 -27.23 -26.50 22.19
CA LEU A 567 -25.78 -26.38 22.23
C LEU A 567 -25.10 -27.76 22.10
N ALA A 568 -25.66 -28.82 22.69
CA ALA A 568 -25.20 -30.18 22.48
C ALA A 568 -25.46 -30.68 21.05
N ASP A 569 -26.64 -30.38 20.48
CA ASP A 569 -26.95 -30.64 19.08
C ASP A 569 -25.95 -29.92 18.14
N ALA A 570 -25.60 -28.67 18.47
CA ALA A 570 -24.62 -27.86 17.73
C ALA A 570 -23.17 -28.37 17.83
N ASP A 571 -22.82 -29.04 18.93
CA ASP A 571 -21.51 -29.68 19.11
C ASP A 571 -21.41 -31.01 18.32
N ALA A 572 -22.54 -31.62 17.97
CA ALA A 572 -22.64 -32.91 17.26
C ALA A 572 -22.70 -32.80 15.72
N ASP A 573 -23.53 -31.91 15.17
CA ASP A 573 -23.78 -31.83 13.71
C ASP A 573 -22.90 -30.79 12.99
N GLY A 574 -22.09 -31.24 12.02
CA GLY A 574 -21.16 -30.39 11.27
C GLY A 574 -21.82 -29.26 10.46
N ASP A 575 -22.73 -29.61 9.53
CA ASP A 575 -23.44 -28.63 8.69
C ASP A 575 -24.70 -28.06 9.37
N GLY A 576 -25.27 -28.79 10.34
CA GLY A 576 -26.49 -28.37 11.07
C GLY A 576 -26.21 -27.43 12.24
N GLY A 577 -25.05 -27.55 12.90
CA GLY A 577 -24.81 -26.97 14.21
C GLY A 577 -24.84 -25.43 14.25
N ALA A 578 -24.49 -24.76 13.15
CA ALA A 578 -24.59 -23.30 13.05
C ALA A 578 -26.03 -22.82 13.31
N ARG A 579 -27.04 -23.54 12.80
CA ARG A 579 -28.45 -23.21 13.03
C ARG A 579 -28.86 -23.44 14.49
N ALA A 580 -28.50 -24.58 15.05
CA ALA A 580 -28.83 -24.91 16.45
C ALA A 580 -28.20 -23.89 17.42
N LEU A 581 -26.99 -23.43 17.15
CA LEU A 581 -26.30 -22.38 17.91
C LEU A 581 -27.00 -21.01 17.81
N TYR A 582 -27.42 -20.57 16.62
CA TYR A 582 -28.25 -19.35 16.47
C TYR A 582 -29.58 -19.47 17.22
N GLU A 583 -30.25 -20.63 17.14
CA GLU A 583 -31.50 -20.88 17.88
C GLU A 583 -31.27 -20.86 19.40
N ALA A 584 -30.16 -21.39 19.91
CA ALA A 584 -29.80 -21.33 21.33
C ALA A 584 -29.62 -19.88 21.81
N VAL A 585 -28.84 -19.06 21.08
CA VAL A 585 -28.67 -17.63 21.39
C VAL A 585 -30.01 -16.88 21.32
N ALA A 586 -30.86 -17.18 20.33
CA ALA A 586 -32.19 -16.58 20.20
C ALA A 586 -33.19 -17.03 21.29
N VAL A 587 -32.95 -18.14 22.01
CA VAL A 587 -33.69 -18.53 23.21
C VAL A 587 -33.12 -17.83 24.44
N LEU A 588 -31.79 -17.80 24.60
CA LEU A 588 -31.11 -17.20 25.75
C LEU A 588 -31.30 -15.68 25.84
N ARG A 589 -31.23 -14.95 24.72
CA ARG A 589 -31.57 -13.50 24.67
C ARG A 589 -32.97 -13.21 25.24
N ARG A 590 -33.95 -14.05 24.90
CA ARG A 590 -35.34 -13.95 25.42
C ARG A 590 -35.45 -14.36 26.89
N ALA A 591 -34.65 -15.33 27.35
CA ALA A 591 -34.60 -15.74 28.75
C ALA A 591 -34.05 -14.63 29.67
N VAL A 592 -33.00 -13.93 29.24
CA VAL A 592 -32.40 -12.81 29.99
C VAL A 592 -33.37 -11.63 30.12
N THR A 593 -34.16 -11.33 29.08
CA THR A 593 -35.20 -10.28 29.14
C THR A 593 -36.42 -10.60 30.00
N ALA A 594 -36.61 -11.87 30.42
CA ALA A 594 -37.71 -12.26 31.29
C ALA A 594 -37.32 -12.13 32.78
N PRO A 595 -38.19 -11.63 33.67
CA PRO A 595 -37.87 -11.51 35.09
C PRO A 595 -37.59 -12.89 35.71
N ALA A 596 -36.55 -12.98 36.53
CA ALA A 596 -36.20 -14.22 37.22
C ALA A 596 -37.24 -14.60 38.29
N GLY A 597 -37.67 -15.85 38.29
CA GLY A 597 -38.56 -16.40 39.30
C GLY A 597 -37.80 -16.90 40.53
N PRO A 598 -38.49 -17.12 41.67
CA PRO A 598 -37.87 -17.51 42.95
C PRO A 598 -37.27 -18.94 42.98
N GLY A 599 -37.28 -19.65 41.85
CA GLY A 599 -36.66 -20.97 41.68
C GLY A 599 -35.72 -21.06 40.46
N ASP A 600 -35.47 -19.95 39.76
CA ASP A 600 -34.41 -19.91 38.73
C ASP A 600 -33.05 -19.73 39.41
N PRO A 601 -31.99 -20.47 39.01
CA PRO A 601 -30.65 -20.24 39.56
C PRO A 601 -30.16 -18.82 39.25
N PRO A 602 -29.53 -18.11 40.21
CA PRO A 602 -29.08 -16.75 40.00
C PRO A 602 -28.03 -16.70 38.89
N GLU A 603 -28.15 -15.70 38.00
CA GLU A 603 -27.14 -15.35 36.98
C GLU A 603 -26.88 -16.43 35.90
N GLU A 604 -27.61 -17.56 35.91
CA GLU A 604 -27.38 -18.69 35.01
C GLU A 604 -27.71 -18.35 33.55
N ALA A 605 -28.82 -17.65 33.29
CA ALA A 605 -29.25 -17.35 31.92
C ALA A 605 -28.31 -16.35 31.21
N GLU A 606 -27.76 -15.38 31.94
CA GLU A 606 -26.74 -14.45 31.47
C GLU A 606 -25.42 -15.17 31.18
N THR A 607 -24.98 -16.04 32.10
CA THR A 607 -23.74 -16.82 31.96
C THR A 607 -23.80 -17.75 30.75
N GLU A 608 -24.93 -18.44 30.55
CA GLU A 608 -25.19 -19.28 29.37
C GLU A 608 -25.32 -18.45 28.08
N LEU A 609 -25.93 -17.25 28.12
CA LEU A 609 -25.97 -16.34 26.97
C LEU A 609 -24.56 -15.93 26.52
N ALA A 610 -23.71 -15.47 27.43
CA ALA A 610 -22.34 -15.11 27.11
C ALA A 610 -21.50 -16.33 26.65
N GLY A 611 -21.71 -17.51 27.24
CA GLY A 611 -21.11 -18.77 26.76
C GLY A 611 -21.53 -19.15 25.34
N ALA A 612 -22.81 -18.97 24.99
CA ALA A 612 -23.32 -19.20 23.64
C ALA A 612 -22.83 -18.14 22.64
N LEU A 613 -22.72 -16.87 23.05
CA LEU A 613 -22.15 -15.79 22.23
C LEU A 613 -20.65 -16.00 21.97
N LEU A 614 -19.88 -16.52 22.94
CA LEU A 614 -18.48 -16.93 22.74
C LEU A 614 -18.35 -18.06 21.71
N ARG A 615 -19.23 -19.07 21.76
CA ARG A 615 -19.32 -20.13 20.74
C ARG A 615 -19.71 -19.58 19.36
N LEU A 616 -20.52 -18.52 19.31
CA LEU A 616 -20.93 -17.86 18.07
C LEU A 616 -19.81 -16.99 17.48
N TRP A 617 -19.03 -16.32 18.34
CA TRP A 617 -17.84 -15.54 17.99
C TRP A 617 -16.76 -16.39 17.32
N THR A 618 -16.45 -17.58 17.81
CA THR A 618 -15.40 -18.43 17.20
C THR A 618 -15.71 -18.82 15.75
N ALA A 619 -16.99 -18.90 15.38
CA ALA A 619 -17.45 -19.19 14.03
C ALA A 619 -17.56 -17.95 13.10
N GLN A 620 -17.96 -16.78 13.62
CA GLN A 620 -18.25 -15.58 12.80
C GLN A 620 -17.19 -14.47 12.87
N ARG A 621 -16.42 -14.39 13.96
CA ARG A 621 -15.46 -13.31 14.24
C ARG A 621 -16.05 -11.89 14.16
N ASP A 622 -17.33 -11.75 14.56
CA ASP A 622 -18.02 -10.47 14.72
C ASP A 622 -17.80 -9.89 16.14
N PRO A 623 -17.12 -8.73 16.29
CA PRO A 623 -16.82 -8.16 17.59
C PRO A 623 -18.05 -7.66 18.36
N GLU A 624 -19.21 -7.44 17.73
CA GLU A 624 -20.43 -7.07 18.46
C GLU A 624 -20.91 -8.20 19.37
N LEU A 625 -20.65 -9.46 19.01
CA LEU A 625 -20.96 -10.63 19.83
C LEU A 625 -20.17 -10.65 21.14
N LEU A 626 -18.90 -10.24 21.12
CA LEU A 626 -18.07 -10.10 22.31
C LEU A 626 -18.54 -8.91 23.18
N ALA A 627 -18.91 -7.80 22.56
CA ALA A 627 -19.46 -6.64 23.26
C ALA A 627 -20.85 -6.92 23.87
N GLU A 628 -21.65 -7.82 23.29
CA GLU A 628 -22.88 -8.34 23.91
C GLU A 628 -22.58 -9.32 25.04
N ALA A 629 -21.65 -10.27 24.85
CA ALA A 629 -21.28 -11.24 25.87
C ALA A 629 -20.77 -10.55 27.14
N GLU A 630 -19.90 -9.54 27.01
CA GLU A 630 -19.41 -8.74 28.15
C GLU A 630 -20.56 -8.05 28.88
N ARG A 631 -21.46 -7.37 28.16
CA ARG A 631 -22.63 -6.69 28.75
C ARG A 631 -23.59 -7.67 29.45
N ALA A 632 -23.63 -8.93 29.04
CA ALA A 632 -24.43 -9.95 29.70
C ALA A 632 -23.82 -10.38 31.05
N VAL A 633 -22.49 -10.49 31.18
CA VAL A 633 -21.83 -10.96 32.42
C VAL A 633 -21.18 -9.88 33.30
N THR A 634 -21.12 -8.63 32.86
CA THR A 634 -20.59 -7.52 33.67
C THR A 634 -21.45 -7.26 34.91
N GLY A 635 -20.81 -7.31 36.08
CA GLY A 635 -21.45 -7.02 37.37
C GLY A 635 -22.14 -8.22 38.03
N LEU A 636 -22.10 -9.40 37.41
CA LEU A 636 -22.50 -10.66 38.02
C LEU A 636 -21.48 -11.10 39.09
N ARG A 637 -21.88 -11.96 40.03
CA ARG A 637 -21.08 -12.33 41.23
C ARG A 637 -20.81 -13.83 41.38
N THR A 638 -21.36 -14.66 40.51
CA THR A 638 -21.08 -16.10 40.46
C THR A 638 -19.72 -16.38 39.81
N ALA A 639 -18.95 -17.32 40.38
CA ALA A 639 -17.63 -17.68 39.85
C ALA A 639 -17.65 -18.19 38.39
N LYS A 640 -18.78 -18.76 37.94
CA LYS A 640 -18.98 -19.16 36.54
C LYS A 640 -19.16 -17.95 35.61
N ALA A 641 -19.85 -16.89 36.06
CA ALA A 641 -19.90 -15.63 35.32
C ALA A 641 -18.52 -14.97 35.22
N GLY A 642 -17.73 -14.94 36.30
CA GLY A 642 -16.34 -14.44 36.29
C GLY A 642 -15.44 -15.20 35.31
N ALA A 643 -15.47 -16.53 35.31
CA ALA A 643 -14.72 -17.33 34.33
C ALA A 643 -15.15 -17.07 32.87
N VAL A 644 -16.44 -16.83 32.62
CA VAL A 644 -16.94 -16.45 31.30
C VAL A 644 -16.52 -15.02 30.94
N LEU A 645 -16.56 -14.07 31.87
CA LEU A 645 -16.10 -12.68 31.68
C LEU A 645 -14.61 -12.64 31.36
N GLY A 646 -13.76 -13.35 32.11
CA GLY A 646 -12.33 -13.48 31.82
C GLY A 646 -12.08 -14.02 30.40
N ARG A 647 -12.91 -14.98 29.94
CA ARG A 647 -12.82 -15.51 28.57
C ARG A 647 -13.31 -14.52 27.50
N VAL A 648 -14.32 -13.70 27.78
CA VAL A 648 -14.72 -12.60 26.89
C VAL A 648 -13.62 -11.55 26.79
N LEU A 649 -13.03 -11.14 27.92
CA LEU A 649 -11.92 -10.19 27.96
C LEU A 649 -10.70 -10.71 27.19
N TYR A 650 -10.34 -11.99 27.35
CA TYR A 650 -9.28 -12.66 26.59
C TYR A 650 -9.53 -12.65 25.07
N GLU A 651 -10.72 -13.05 24.60
CA GLU A 651 -11.03 -13.04 23.16
C GLU A 651 -11.10 -11.60 22.61
N ARG A 652 -11.62 -10.63 23.38
CA ARG A 652 -11.57 -9.20 23.02
C ARG A 652 -10.15 -8.68 22.89
N ALA A 653 -9.27 -9.07 23.81
CA ALA A 653 -7.86 -8.72 23.78
C ALA A 653 -7.11 -9.28 22.57
N LEU A 654 -7.69 -10.21 21.82
CA LEU A 654 -7.12 -10.75 20.57
C LEU A 654 -7.85 -10.22 19.32
N ALA A 655 -9.13 -9.85 19.44
CA ALA A 655 -9.99 -9.45 18.31
C ALA A 655 -9.54 -8.17 17.57
N ALA A 656 -8.94 -7.21 18.27
CA ALA A 656 -8.52 -5.92 17.72
C ALA A 656 -6.99 -5.77 17.56
N GLY A 657 -6.25 -6.85 17.82
CA GLY A 657 -4.81 -6.81 18.14
C GLY A 657 -4.56 -6.93 19.64
N PRO A 658 -3.37 -7.41 20.06
CA PRO A 658 -3.09 -7.84 21.44
C PRO A 658 -3.12 -6.70 22.47
N ASP A 659 -4.15 -6.67 23.32
CA ASP A 659 -4.31 -5.70 24.42
C ASP A 659 -3.82 -6.27 25.76
N ALA A 660 -2.78 -5.64 26.33
CA ALA A 660 -2.18 -6.08 27.58
C ALA A 660 -3.02 -5.78 28.84
N GLU A 661 -3.89 -4.77 28.81
CA GLU A 661 -4.75 -4.43 29.95
C GLU A 661 -6.00 -5.31 29.98
N LEU A 662 -6.58 -5.63 28.82
CA LEU A 662 -7.65 -6.62 28.73
C LEU A 662 -7.16 -8.04 29.10
N LEU A 663 -5.92 -8.42 28.77
CA LEU A 663 -5.32 -9.66 29.26
C LEU A 663 -5.06 -9.63 30.78
N ALA A 664 -4.63 -8.51 31.34
CA ALA A 664 -4.46 -8.37 32.80
C ALA A 664 -5.82 -8.45 33.54
N ALA A 665 -6.87 -7.84 32.99
CA ALA A 665 -8.23 -7.96 33.52
C ALA A 665 -8.77 -9.39 33.42
N ALA A 666 -8.53 -10.08 32.29
CA ALA A 666 -8.91 -11.48 32.12
C ALA A 666 -8.26 -12.40 33.17
N ASP A 667 -6.96 -12.19 33.46
CA ASP A 667 -6.25 -12.96 34.48
C ASP A 667 -6.83 -12.77 35.89
N LEU A 668 -7.21 -11.54 36.26
CA LEU A 668 -7.86 -11.25 37.54
C LEU A 668 -9.22 -11.95 37.68
N GLU A 669 -10.04 -11.96 36.63
CA GLU A 669 -11.33 -12.67 36.62
C GLU A 669 -11.14 -14.20 36.74
N PHE A 670 -10.17 -14.78 36.02
CA PHE A 670 -9.83 -16.20 36.17
C PHE A 670 -9.25 -16.51 37.57
N ALA A 671 -8.50 -15.58 38.19
CA ALA A 671 -8.00 -15.73 39.56
C ALA A 671 -9.13 -15.76 40.59
N ALA A 672 -10.08 -14.82 40.48
CA ALA A 672 -11.26 -14.75 41.34
C ALA A 672 -12.16 -15.98 41.17
N ALA A 673 -12.42 -16.41 39.93
CA ALA A 673 -13.21 -17.60 39.64
C ALA A 673 -12.52 -18.90 40.13
N GLY A 674 -11.20 -19.01 39.96
CA GLY A 674 -10.42 -20.17 40.41
C GLY A 674 -10.35 -20.35 41.93
N ALA A 675 -10.58 -19.28 42.70
CA ALA A 675 -10.68 -19.32 44.17
C ALA A 675 -11.98 -19.98 44.67
N ALA A 676 -12.96 -20.24 43.80
CA ALA A 676 -14.20 -20.94 44.15
C ALA A 676 -13.95 -22.39 44.61
N ALA A 677 -14.91 -22.98 45.33
CA ALA A 677 -14.79 -24.34 45.88
C ALA A 677 -14.74 -25.45 44.81
N ASP A 678 -15.37 -25.22 43.65
CA ASP A 678 -15.49 -26.14 42.51
C ASP A 678 -14.11 -26.60 41.97
N PRO A 679 -13.75 -27.89 42.09
CA PRO A 679 -12.46 -28.40 41.63
C PRO A 679 -12.29 -28.46 40.11
N GLU A 680 -13.36 -28.47 39.33
CA GLU A 680 -13.29 -28.48 37.86
C GLU A 680 -13.10 -27.06 37.34
N LEU A 681 -13.91 -26.12 37.83
CA LEU A 681 -13.76 -24.69 37.51
C LEU A 681 -12.36 -24.18 37.87
N ARG A 682 -11.80 -24.59 39.03
CA ARG A 682 -10.43 -24.24 39.44
C ARG A 682 -9.36 -24.69 38.43
N ARG A 683 -9.56 -25.83 37.76
CA ARG A 683 -8.59 -26.35 36.78
C ARG A 683 -8.67 -25.62 35.45
N ASP A 684 -9.88 -25.41 34.90
CA ASP A 684 -10.03 -24.60 33.68
C ASP A 684 -9.50 -23.19 33.92
N CYS A 685 -9.90 -22.51 35.01
CA CYS A 685 -9.38 -21.19 35.36
C CYS A 685 -7.85 -21.16 35.48
N ALA A 686 -7.21 -22.19 36.06
CA ALA A 686 -5.73 -22.25 36.12
C ALA A 686 -5.09 -22.42 34.73
N VAL A 687 -5.68 -23.22 33.84
CA VAL A 687 -5.25 -23.32 32.44
C VAL A 687 -5.43 -21.98 31.71
N ARG A 688 -6.58 -21.31 31.88
CA ARG A 688 -6.86 -20.00 31.26
C ARG A 688 -5.94 -18.90 31.78
N ARG A 689 -5.63 -18.86 33.08
CA ARG A 689 -4.58 -17.96 33.62
C ARG A 689 -3.25 -18.22 32.94
N ALA A 690 -2.82 -19.47 32.81
CA ALA A 690 -1.56 -19.78 32.13
C ALA A 690 -1.55 -19.37 30.64
N GLU A 691 -2.63 -19.63 29.89
CA GLU A 691 -2.78 -19.16 28.50
C GLU A 691 -2.75 -17.62 28.39
N THR A 692 -3.28 -16.92 29.40
CA THR A 692 -3.33 -15.45 29.48
C THR A 692 -1.97 -14.86 29.84
N LEU A 693 -1.34 -15.38 30.90
CA LEU A 693 -0.05 -14.92 31.44
C LEU A 693 1.12 -15.21 30.48
N ILE A 694 1.07 -16.31 29.72
CA ILE A 694 2.04 -16.55 28.63
C ILE A 694 1.94 -15.41 27.59
N ARG A 695 0.74 -15.03 27.14
CA ARG A 695 0.59 -13.90 26.21
C ARG A 695 1.02 -12.57 26.83
N LEU A 696 0.61 -12.29 28.07
CA LEU A 696 0.95 -11.06 28.77
C LEU A 696 2.47 -10.90 28.96
N SER A 697 3.18 -11.99 29.27
CA SER A 697 4.65 -12.00 29.32
C SER A 697 5.30 -11.69 27.97
N GLY A 698 4.66 -12.04 26.85
CA GLY A 698 5.13 -11.66 25.51
C GLY A 698 4.98 -10.16 25.21
N LEU A 699 3.99 -9.49 25.80
CA LEU A 699 3.69 -8.08 25.54
C LEU A 699 4.40 -7.11 26.49
N ARG A 700 4.66 -7.54 27.74
CA ARG A 700 5.34 -6.73 28.78
C ARG A 700 6.80 -7.13 29.03
N ASP A 701 7.28 -8.17 28.35
CA ASP A 701 8.53 -8.93 28.63
C ASP A 701 8.76 -9.29 30.10
N ASP A 702 7.66 -9.48 30.86
CA ASP A 702 7.72 -9.78 32.27
C ASP A 702 7.88 -11.29 32.54
N THR A 703 8.85 -11.62 33.39
CA THR A 703 9.04 -13.00 33.90
C THR A 703 8.21 -13.32 35.14
N GLY A 704 7.67 -12.31 35.84
CA GLY A 704 6.77 -12.46 36.99
C GLY A 704 5.52 -13.25 36.64
N ALA A 705 4.78 -12.81 35.63
CA ALA A 705 3.59 -13.47 35.08
C ALA A 705 3.78 -14.97 34.82
N LEU A 706 4.94 -15.38 34.27
CA LEU A 706 5.25 -16.80 34.02
C LEU A 706 5.53 -17.59 35.31
N ARG A 707 6.15 -16.96 36.33
CA ARG A 707 6.35 -17.59 37.65
C ARG A 707 5.02 -17.74 38.41
N GLU A 708 4.11 -16.76 38.29
CA GLU A 708 2.76 -16.86 38.86
C GLU A 708 1.93 -17.97 38.19
N ALA A 709 1.94 -18.05 36.85
CA ALA A 709 1.30 -19.13 36.11
C ALA A 709 1.83 -20.52 36.53
N ARG A 710 3.15 -20.63 36.72
CA ARG A 710 3.80 -21.84 37.24
C ARG A 710 3.30 -22.19 38.65
N ALA A 711 3.34 -21.22 39.57
CA ALA A 711 2.95 -21.41 40.97
C ALA A 711 1.45 -21.78 41.14
N ALA A 712 0.58 -21.30 40.23
CA ALA A 712 -0.84 -21.69 40.21
C ALA A 712 -1.06 -23.12 39.69
N LEU A 713 -0.24 -23.60 38.75
CA LEU A 713 -0.39 -24.91 38.11
C LEU A 713 0.31 -26.05 38.86
N GLU A 714 1.50 -25.83 39.43
CA GLU A 714 2.28 -26.91 40.08
C GLU A 714 1.51 -27.66 41.19
N PRO A 715 0.75 -27.02 42.09
CA PRO A 715 -0.06 -27.72 43.09
C PRO A 715 -1.21 -28.55 42.51
N LEU A 716 -1.72 -28.16 41.33
CA LEU A 716 -2.84 -28.84 40.66
C LEU A 716 -2.36 -30.00 39.75
N ALA A 717 -1.17 -29.85 39.16
CA ALA A 717 -0.56 -30.84 38.26
C ALA A 717 0.28 -31.91 38.99
N GLY A 718 0.46 -31.79 40.31
CA GLY A 718 1.22 -32.74 41.13
C GLY A 718 2.72 -32.82 40.80
N PRO A 719 3.49 -33.70 41.45
CA PRO A 719 4.91 -33.90 41.17
C PRO A 719 5.13 -34.51 39.77
N ALA A 720 6.25 -34.17 39.14
CA ALA A 720 6.69 -34.83 37.92
C ALA A 720 7.43 -36.15 38.26
N PRO A 721 7.13 -37.28 37.60
CA PRO A 721 7.89 -38.52 37.79
C PRO A 721 9.33 -38.32 37.31
N GLY A 722 10.31 -38.78 38.10
CA GLY A 722 11.73 -38.65 37.81
C GLY A 722 12.43 -37.39 38.38
N ALA A 723 11.75 -36.57 39.18
CA ALA A 723 12.35 -35.39 39.81
C ALA A 723 13.32 -35.70 40.99
N ASP A 724 13.37 -36.95 41.48
CA ASP A 724 14.20 -37.35 42.63
C ASP A 724 15.47 -38.11 42.20
N THR A 725 16.44 -37.38 41.67
CA THR A 725 17.82 -37.86 41.51
C THR A 725 18.84 -36.81 41.95
N GLY A 726 19.07 -36.74 43.26
CA GLY A 726 20.33 -36.24 43.81
C GLY A 726 20.28 -34.92 44.59
N LEU A 727 19.91 -34.98 45.88
CA LEU A 727 20.56 -34.23 46.96
C LEU A 727 20.17 -34.76 48.36
N ARG A 728 20.65 -35.96 48.69
CA ARG A 728 20.77 -36.44 50.08
C ARG A 728 22.17 -37.05 50.25
N ASP A 729 23.11 -36.19 50.62
CA ASP A 729 24.45 -36.63 51.05
C ASP A 729 24.39 -37.26 52.45
N GLY A 730 25.37 -38.09 52.79
CA GLY A 730 25.25 -39.11 53.84
C GLY A 730 25.81 -38.75 55.22
N GLY A 731 25.48 -39.59 56.20
CA GLY A 731 26.08 -39.61 57.54
C GLY A 731 25.09 -39.34 58.68
N GLY A 732 24.75 -40.35 59.47
CA GLY A 732 23.86 -40.23 60.63
C GLY A 732 23.34 -41.58 61.11
N ASP A 733 23.90 -42.03 62.23
CA ASP A 733 23.78 -43.35 62.88
C ASP A 733 22.35 -43.91 63.11
N GLY A 734 22.25 -45.21 63.42
CA GLY A 734 20.98 -45.95 63.52
C GLY A 734 20.21 -45.81 64.85
N GLY A 735 18.95 -46.27 64.87
CA GLY A 735 18.16 -46.32 66.11
C GLY A 735 16.63 -46.51 65.97
N ASP A 736 16.20 -47.74 65.72
CA ASP A 736 14.96 -48.38 66.24
C ASP A 736 13.54 -47.86 65.87
N GLY A 737 12.56 -48.77 65.99
CA GLY A 737 11.15 -48.51 66.35
C GLY A 737 10.24 -47.69 65.43
N GLY A 738 9.56 -48.30 64.45
CA GLY A 738 8.48 -47.63 63.70
C GLY A 738 7.78 -48.46 62.62
N GLU A 739 6.94 -49.43 63.00
CA GLU A 739 6.18 -50.25 62.04
C GLU A 739 5.02 -49.49 61.37
N GLY A 740 4.59 -49.96 60.20
CA GLY A 740 3.18 -49.84 59.79
C GLY A 740 2.82 -48.84 58.68
N THR A 741 3.30 -49.04 57.45
CA THR A 741 2.48 -49.73 56.41
C THR A 741 3.18 -49.81 55.05
N SER A 742 3.17 -51.00 54.46
CA SER A 742 3.32 -51.18 53.01
C SER A 742 2.19 -50.44 52.28
N GLY A 743 2.40 -49.77 51.16
CA GLY A 743 3.32 -50.17 50.08
C GLY A 743 2.55 -50.78 48.91
N VAL A 744 1.38 -50.21 48.58
CA VAL A 744 0.68 -50.52 47.33
C VAL A 744 1.42 -49.82 46.20
N ARG A 745 2.01 -50.59 45.27
CA ARG A 745 2.38 -50.06 43.95
C ARG A 745 1.10 -49.64 43.24
N GLY A 746 0.91 -48.33 43.11
CA GLY A 746 -0.19 -47.77 42.32
C GLY A 746 -0.07 -48.22 40.86
N ASP A 747 -1.17 -48.75 40.32
CA ASP A 747 -1.24 -49.26 38.95
C ASP A 747 -1.11 -48.12 37.91
N GLY A 748 -0.79 -48.48 36.66
CA GLY A 748 -0.49 -47.57 35.55
C GLY A 748 -1.70 -46.84 34.97
N GLY A 749 -2.44 -46.10 35.81
CA GLY A 749 -3.55 -45.25 35.36
C GLY A 749 -3.07 -44.05 34.54
N PRO A 750 -3.85 -43.58 33.54
CA PRO A 750 -3.51 -42.41 32.75
C PRO A 750 -3.48 -41.14 33.62
N ALA A 751 -2.59 -40.20 33.31
CA ALA A 751 -2.47 -38.94 34.04
C ALA A 751 -3.81 -38.16 33.98
N PRO A 752 -4.52 -37.99 35.11
CA PRO A 752 -5.96 -37.65 35.09
C PRO A 752 -6.28 -36.22 34.64
N TYR A 753 -5.28 -35.37 34.40
CA TYR A 753 -5.45 -33.96 34.04
C TYR A 753 -4.44 -33.51 32.97
N ALA A 754 -4.41 -34.19 31.82
CA ALA A 754 -3.48 -33.91 30.72
C ALA A 754 -3.36 -32.42 30.33
N GLU A 755 -4.47 -31.67 30.40
CA GLU A 755 -4.53 -30.23 30.14
C GLU A 755 -3.66 -29.40 31.11
N LEU A 756 -3.57 -29.79 32.40
CA LEU A 756 -2.69 -29.14 33.38
C LEU A 756 -1.22 -29.43 33.08
N HIS A 757 -0.89 -30.65 32.65
CA HIS A 757 0.47 -31.00 32.23
C HIS A 757 0.88 -30.23 30.96
N LEU A 758 -0.04 -30.09 29.99
CA LEU A 758 0.18 -29.28 28.79
C LEU A 758 0.38 -27.79 29.12
N ALA A 759 -0.49 -27.21 29.95
CA ALA A 759 -0.39 -25.82 30.36
C ALA A 759 0.92 -25.53 31.12
N LEU A 760 1.29 -26.40 32.07
CA LEU A 760 2.53 -26.25 32.85
C LEU A 760 3.78 -26.46 31.97
N GLY A 761 3.74 -27.41 31.05
CA GLY A 761 4.79 -27.62 30.05
C GLY A 761 5.02 -26.38 29.19
N ARG A 762 3.94 -25.70 28.76
CA ARG A 762 3.99 -24.44 28.00
C ARG A 762 4.51 -23.25 28.80
N VAL A 763 4.15 -23.13 30.08
CA VAL A 763 4.70 -22.09 30.97
C VAL A 763 6.21 -22.30 31.17
N LEU A 764 6.66 -23.54 31.39
CA LEU A 764 8.08 -23.87 31.53
C LEU A 764 8.85 -23.63 30.22
N LEU A 765 8.27 -23.96 29.07
CA LEU A 765 8.84 -23.67 27.75
C LEU A 765 8.99 -22.16 27.50
N ALA A 766 7.99 -21.35 27.88
CA ALA A 766 8.03 -19.89 27.77
C ALA A 766 9.07 -19.21 28.70
N LEU A 767 9.54 -19.90 29.75
CA LEU A 767 10.62 -19.44 30.63
C LEU A 767 12.02 -19.70 30.04
N LEU A 768 12.23 -20.76 29.23
CA LEU A 768 13.57 -21.18 28.77
C LEU A 768 14.38 -20.06 28.07
N PRO A 769 13.80 -19.21 27.20
CA PRO A 769 14.55 -18.12 26.57
C PRO A 769 14.96 -17.01 27.54
N ARG A 770 14.28 -16.89 28.69
CA ARG A 770 14.44 -15.81 29.68
C ARG A 770 15.31 -16.20 30.88
N THR A 771 15.42 -17.49 31.18
CA THR A 771 16.37 -18.01 32.18
C THR A 771 17.81 -17.82 31.70
N ARG A 772 18.61 -17.02 32.41
CA ARG A 772 20.01 -16.69 32.03
C ARG A 772 21.00 -17.82 32.35
N ASP A 773 20.88 -18.46 33.50
CA ASP A 773 21.74 -19.57 33.91
C ASP A 773 21.53 -20.83 33.03
N PRO A 774 22.58 -21.38 32.39
CA PRO A 774 22.49 -22.63 31.65
C PRO A 774 22.05 -23.82 32.51
N ALA A 775 22.41 -23.90 33.80
CA ALA A 775 22.05 -25.03 34.65
C ALA A 775 20.54 -25.01 35.00
N GLU A 776 20.02 -23.88 35.48
CA GLU A 776 18.58 -23.65 35.67
C GLU A 776 17.81 -23.89 34.37
N ARG A 777 18.28 -23.37 33.22
CA ARG A 777 17.62 -23.57 31.91
C ARG A 777 17.55 -25.05 31.52
N THR A 778 18.60 -25.82 31.78
CA THR A 778 18.64 -27.27 31.52
C THR A 778 17.65 -28.02 32.44
N ALA A 779 17.59 -27.65 33.72
CA ALA A 779 16.63 -28.24 34.67
C ALA A 779 15.17 -27.94 34.29
N LEU A 780 14.87 -26.68 33.91
CA LEU A 780 13.55 -26.27 33.42
C LEU A 780 13.17 -27.00 32.12
N ALA A 781 14.12 -27.21 31.20
CA ALA A 781 13.89 -27.95 29.96
C ALA A 781 13.54 -29.42 30.23
N GLY A 782 14.20 -30.06 31.19
CA GLY A 782 13.86 -31.41 31.67
C GLY A 782 12.44 -31.49 32.23
N GLN A 783 12.05 -30.50 33.05
CA GLN A 783 10.69 -30.39 33.60
C GLN A 783 9.64 -30.15 32.50
N ALA A 784 9.91 -29.24 31.55
CA ALA A 784 9.03 -28.94 30.42
C ALA A 784 8.80 -30.19 29.55
N ALA A 785 9.87 -30.88 29.17
CA ALA A 785 9.79 -32.10 28.37
C ALA A 785 8.97 -33.19 29.09
N ALA A 786 9.25 -33.47 30.37
CA ALA A 786 8.50 -34.47 31.13
C ALA A 786 7.00 -34.15 31.25
N ARG A 787 6.62 -32.87 31.39
CA ARG A 787 5.21 -32.44 31.40
C ARG A 787 4.54 -32.60 30.03
N LEU A 788 5.25 -32.25 28.94
CA LEU A 788 4.73 -32.36 27.58
C LEU A 788 4.61 -33.82 27.11
N THR A 789 5.52 -34.71 27.51
CA THR A 789 5.37 -36.17 27.31
C THR A 789 4.12 -36.70 28.00
N LEU A 790 3.88 -36.37 29.28
CA LEU A 790 2.67 -36.80 30.00
C LEU A 790 1.35 -36.27 29.39
N ALA A 791 1.39 -35.13 28.70
CA ALA A 791 0.25 -34.61 27.95
C ALA A 791 0.06 -35.30 26.58
N LEU A 792 1.14 -35.82 25.99
CA LEU A 792 1.15 -36.52 24.70
C LEU A 792 0.72 -37.98 24.83
N ASP A 793 1.09 -38.65 25.92
CA ASP A 793 0.77 -40.05 26.22
C ASP A 793 -0.67 -40.25 26.76
N ALA A 794 -1.40 -39.16 26.99
CA ALA A 794 -2.77 -39.20 27.51
C ALA A 794 -3.78 -39.69 26.44
N PRO A 795 -4.80 -40.50 26.82
CA PRO A 795 -5.77 -41.03 25.87
C PRO A 795 -6.61 -39.89 25.25
N SER A 796 -6.50 -39.71 23.94
CA SER A 796 -7.18 -38.66 23.19
C SER A 796 -8.70 -38.80 23.20
N ALA A 797 -9.41 -37.67 23.31
CA ALA A 797 -10.84 -37.55 23.09
C ALA A 797 -11.29 -38.10 21.70
N PRO A 798 -12.56 -38.54 21.53
CA PRO A 798 -13.02 -39.29 20.36
C PRO A 798 -12.75 -38.60 19.00
N PRO A 799 -12.60 -39.40 17.92
CA PRO A 799 -12.06 -38.92 16.65
C PRO A 799 -13.02 -37.95 15.93
N GLY A 800 -12.50 -36.78 15.55
CA GLY A 800 -13.25 -35.82 14.73
C GLY A 800 -12.53 -34.50 14.41
N ARG A 801 -11.67 -33.99 15.30
CA ARG A 801 -11.00 -32.67 15.12
C ARG A 801 -9.52 -32.61 15.54
N THR A 802 -8.89 -33.73 15.89
CA THR A 802 -7.70 -33.76 16.77
C THR A 802 -6.31 -33.89 16.10
N GLY A 803 -6.23 -34.10 14.78
CA GLY A 803 -4.94 -34.39 14.10
C GLY A 803 -3.83 -33.35 14.29
N GLY A 804 -4.17 -32.05 14.26
CA GLY A 804 -3.18 -30.98 14.49
C GLY A 804 -2.73 -30.82 15.95
N GLY A 805 -3.51 -31.32 16.92
CA GLY A 805 -3.24 -31.16 18.34
C GLY A 805 -1.99 -31.92 18.78
N THR A 806 -1.92 -33.21 18.48
CA THR A 806 -0.79 -34.09 18.79
C THR A 806 0.51 -33.57 18.17
N ALA A 807 0.48 -33.26 16.87
CA ALA A 807 1.63 -32.72 16.14
C ALA A 807 2.13 -31.38 16.72
N ARG A 808 1.23 -30.52 17.23
CA ARG A 808 1.63 -29.29 17.93
C ARG A 808 2.35 -29.56 19.24
N VAL A 809 1.86 -30.51 20.05
CA VAL A 809 2.53 -30.91 21.31
C VAL A 809 3.90 -31.52 21.05
N ARG A 810 4.08 -32.29 19.96
CA ARG A 810 5.41 -32.80 19.56
C ARG A 810 6.43 -31.70 19.25
N VAL A 811 6.02 -30.63 18.56
CA VAL A 811 6.90 -29.47 18.27
C VAL A 811 7.26 -28.73 19.58
N GLU A 812 6.29 -28.54 20.47
CA GLU A 812 6.52 -27.91 21.78
C GLU A 812 7.43 -28.77 22.68
N LEU A 813 7.29 -30.10 22.64
CA LEU A 813 8.19 -31.06 23.30
C LEU A 813 9.61 -30.99 22.72
N ALA A 814 9.77 -30.93 21.40
CA ALA A 814 11.09 -30.86 20.76
C ALA A 814 11.83 -29.54 21.05
N ASP A 815 11.11 -28.41 21.15
CA ASP A 815 11.72 -27.12 21.52
C ASP A 815 12.16 -27.08 23.00
N ALA A 816 11.54 -27.88 23.88
CA ALA A 816 12.09 -28.17 25.20
C ALA A 816 13.31 -29.11 25.13
N LEU A 817 13.21 -30.22 24.39
CA LEU A 817 14.28 -31.23 24.29
C LEU A 817 15.57 -30.69 23.65
N ARG A 818 15.53 -29.68 22.77
CA ARG A 818 16.75 -29.09 22.18
C ARG A 818 17.68 -28.44 23.21
N HIS A 819 17.15 -28.07 24.38
CA HIS A 819 17.93 -27.55 25.50
C HIS A 819 18.59 -28.66 26.35
N LEU A 820 18.47 -29.94 25.95
CA LEU A 820 19.05 -31.10 26.61
C LEU A 820 20.03 -31.81 25.65
N PRO A 821 21.36 -31.56 25.74
CA PRO A 821 22.35 -32.09 24.77
C PRO A 821 22.37 -33.62 24.61
N GLY A 822 21.90 -34.37 25.61
CA GLY A 822 21.76 -35.83 25.56
C GLY A 822 20.44 -36.36 24.97
N ARG A 823 19.53 -35.49 24.50
CA ARG A 823 18.21 -35.86 23.93
C ARG A 823 17.90 -35.16 22.60
N LEU A 824 18.92 -34.64 21.90
CA LEU A 824 18.75 -33.93 20.61
C LEU A 824 18.23 -34.86 19.51
N GLU A 825 18.63 -36.13 19.54
CA GLU A 825 18.18 -37.19 18.63
C GLU A 825 16.69 -37.51 18.83
N GLU A 826 16.20 -37.43 20.07
CA GLU A 826 14.77 -37.58 20.40
C GLU A 826 13.97 -36.34 19.94
N ALA A 827 14.53 -35.14 20.10
CA ALA A 827 13.92 -33.90 19.60
C ALA A 827 13.71 -33.96 18.08
N ALA A 828 14.71 -34.44 17.33
CA ALA A 828 14.59 -34.65 15.88
C ALA A 828 13.50 -35.68 15.54
N ALA A 829 13.45 -36.83 16.24
CA ALA A 829 12.46 -37.87 15.99
C ALA A 829 11.00 -37.39 16.25
N GLN A 830 10.77 -36.57 17.29
CA GLN A 830 9.45 -35.98 17.54
C GLN A 830 9.04 -34.99 16.43
N LEU A 831 10.01 -34.27 15.85
CA LEU A 831 9.76 -33.33 14.76
C LEU A 831 9.51 -34.02 13.42
N ASP A 832 10.19 -35.12 13.11
CA ASP A 832 9.88 -35.94 11.93
C ASP A 832 8.49 -36.58 12.05
N ALA A 833 8.11 -37.06 13.24
CA ALA A 833 6.75 -37.52 13.50
C ALA A 833 5.71 -36.39 13.31
N ALA A 834 5.95 -35.20 13.85
CA ALA A 834 5.09 -34.03 13.63
C ALA A 834 4.99 -33.65 12.13
N LEU A 835 6.10 -33.71 11.39
CA LEU A 835 6.15 -33.43 9.95
C LEU A 835 5.44 -34.49 9.10
N ALA A 836 5.26 -35.71 9.59
CA ALA A 836 4.35 -36.70 9.00
C ALA A 836 2.88 -36.40 9.36
N GLU A 837 2.61 -36.03 10.62
CA GLU A 837 1.26 -35.81 11.16
C GLU A 837 0.59 -34.48 10.73
N THR A 838 1.37 -33.45 10.34
CA THR A 838 0.89 -32.06 10.08
C THR A 838 -0.31 -31.86 9.13
N GLY A 839 -0.79 -32.87 8.40
CA GLY A 839 -2.14 -32.87 7.81
C GLY A 839 -2.45 -31.79 6.75
N GLY A 840 -1.46 -31.03 6.28
CA GLY A 840 -1.63 -29.90 5.37
C GLY A 840 -1.56 -28.51 6.02
N ASP A 841 -1.45 -28.42 7.35
CA ASP A 841 -1.22 -27.16 8.07
C ASP A 841 0.15 -26.55 7.70
N PRO A 842 0.21 -25.36 7.07
CA PRO A 842 1.46 -24.74 6.68
C PRO A 842 2.20 -24.07 7.85
N GLU A 843 1.49 -23.57 8.86
CA GLU A 843 2.06 -22.83 9.98
C GLU A 843 2.75 -23.79 10.97
N LEU A 844 2.06 -24.87 11.34
CA LEU A 844 2.64 -25.93 12.16
C LEU A 844 3.83 -26.60 11.46
N ARG A 845 3.75 -26.76 10.14
CA ARG A 845 4.85 -27.33 9.33
C ARG A 845 6.06 -26.38 9.26
N VAL A 846 5.85 -25.06 9.21
CA VAL A 846 6.93 -24.07 9.36
C VAL A 846 7.55 -24.13 10.76
N ALA A 847 6.73 -24.14 11.81
CA ALA A 847 7.21 -24.20 13.20
C ALA A 847 8.06 -25.45 13.46
N ALA A 848 7.62 -26.61 12.99
CA ALA A 848 8.38 -27.86 13.07
C ALA A 848 9.73 -27.79 12.34
N LEU A 849 9.77 -27.21 11.12
CA LEU A 849 11.02 -27.07 10.35
C LEU A 849 12.01 -26.06 10.97
N VAL A 850 11.51 -24.97 11.58
CA VAL A 850 12.34 -24.01 12.32
C VAL A 850 12.90 -24.64 13.60
N CYS A 851 12.08 -25.35 14.37
CA CYS A 851 12.54 -26.10 15.54
C CYS A 851 13.59 -27.15 15.16
N LEU A 852 13.38 -27.89 14.06
CA LEU A 852 14.33 -28.88 13.55
C LEU A 852 15.67 -28.22 13.19
N ALA A 853 15.65 -27.10 12.46
CA ALA A 853 16.86 -26.36 12.13
C ALA A 853 17.64 -25.88 13.38
N ARG A 854 16.93 -25.51 14.45
CA ARG A 854 17.53 -25.20 15.76
C ARG A 854 18.12 -26.45 16.44
N VAL A 855 17.41 -27.59 16.47
CA VAL A 855 17.93 -28.88 16.98
C VAL A 855 19.24 -29.28 16.30
N HIS A 856 19.32 -29.19 14.97
CA HIS A 856 20.55 -29.48 14.23
C HIS A 856 21.68 -28.48 14.53
N ARG A 857 21.36 -27.20 14.82
CA ARG A 857 22.34 -26.21 15.29
C ARG A 857 22.89 -26.56 16.69
N GLU A 858 22.05 -27.04 17.61
CA GLU A 858 22.52 -27.52 18.93
C GLU A 858 23.37 -28.81 18.78
N ARG A 859 23.05 -29.71 17.82
CA ARG A 859 23.89 -30.88 17.48
C ARG A 859 25.28 -30.44 17.00
N TYR A 860 25.38 -29.43 16.14
CA TYR A 860 26.67 -28.84 15.77
C TYR A 860 27.41 -28.24 16.98
N ALA A 861 26.71 -27.57 17.90
CA ALA A 861 27.33 -27.03 19.12
C ALA A 861 27.86 -28.11 20.07
N ARG A 862 27.25 -29.31 20.07
CA ARG A 862 27.69 -30.49 20.84
C ARG A 862 28.87 -31.23 20.18
N ASP A 863 28.76 -31.51 18.89
CA ASP A 863 29.61 -32.49 18.19
C ASP A 863 30.65 -31.86 17.23
N ALA A 864 30.52 -30.56 16.92
CA ALA A 864 31.21 -29.86 15.82
C ALA A 864 30.97 -30.48 14.41
N ASP A 865 29.97 -31.35 14.26
CA ASP A 865 29.64 -32.02 13.00
C ASP A 865 29.08 -31.05 11.95
N GLN A 866 29.79 -30.93 10.84
CA GLN A 866 29.45 -30.03 9.74
C GLN A 866 28.21 -30.51 8.95
N ALA A 867 27.87 -31.81 9.01
CA ALA A 867 26.64 -32.30 8.39
C ALA A 867 25.40 -31.72 9.08
N ALA A 868 25.40 -31.59 10.41
CA ALA A 868 24.32 -30.95 11.15
C ALA A 868 24.10 -29.47 10.74
N LEU A 869 25.14 -28.73 10.32
CA LEU A 869 24.95 -27.40 9.73
C LEU A 869 24.33 -27.43 8.33
N GLU A 870 24.56 -28.48 7.54
CA GLU A 870 23.91 -28.66 6.24
C GLU A 870 22.43 -29.07 6.42
N ASP A 871 22.14 -29.97 7.36
CA ASP A 871 20.78 -30.33 7.79
C ASP A 871 19.98 -29.07 8.22
N ALA A 872 20.57 -28.26 9.10
CA ALA A 872 19.96 -27.02 9.60
C ALA A 872 19.70 -26.02 8.46
N ALA A 873 20.64 -25.89 7.52
CA ALA A 873 20.48 -25.04 6.34
C ALA A 873 19.39 -25.56 5.38
N GLU A 874 19.20 -26.87 5.26
CA GLU A 874 18.07 -27.45 4.50
C GLU A 874 16.73 -27.23 5.21
N ALA A 875 16.66 -27.48 6.52
CA ALA A 875 15.43 -27.31 7.30
C ALA A 875 14.91 -25.86 7.26
N TYR A 876 15.79 -24.86 7.45
CA TYR A 876 15.45 -23.46 7.20
C TYR A 876 15.09 -23.21 5.72
N GLY A 877 15.82 -23.79 4.78
CA GLY A 877 15.51 -23.70 3.35
C GLY A 877 14.15 -24.29 2.97
N ARG A 878 13.66 -25.31 3.70
CA ARG A 878 12.32 -25.91 3.58
C ARG A 878 11.26 -24.98 4.16
N ALA A 879 11.44 -24.48 5.38
CA ALA A 879 10.54 -23.51 6.00
C ALA A 879 10.38 -22.24 5.15
N ARG A 880 11.50 -21.69 4.65
CA ARG A 880 11.54 -20.53 3.73
C ARG A 880 10.63 -20.68 2.51
N ARG A 881 10.39 -21.89 2.00
CA ARG A 881 9.54 -22.14 0.82
C ARG A 881 8.03 -22.10 1.12
N LEU A 882 7.64 -22.20 2.39
CA LEU A 882 6.25 -22.15 2.85
C LEU A 882 5.82 -20.74 3.27
N ILE A 883 6.75 -19.90 3.72
CA ILE A 883 6.45 -18.55 4.24
C ILE A 883 6.32 -17.52 3.09
N PRO A 884 5.19 -16.78 2.99
CA PRO A 884 5.03 -15.65 2.07
C PRO A 884 6.05 -14.54 2.29
N ARG A 885 6.41 -13.78 1.25
CA ARG A 885 7.42 -12.72 1.34
C ARG A 885 7.00 -11.50 2.16
N ASP A 886 5.71 -11.33 2.39
CA ASP A 886 5.15 -10.15 3.06
C ASP A 886 4.64 -10.49 4.48
N GLY A 887 4.90 -11.72 4.97
CA GLY A 887 4.53 -12.17 6.31
C GLY A 887 5.66 -12.00 7.33
N GLU A 888 5.33 -11.69 8.57
CA GLU A 888 6.28 -11.32 9.64
C GLU A 888 7.39 -12.36 9.87
N ALA A 889 7.04 -13.65 9.96
CA ALA A 889 7.97 -14.77 10.12
C ALA A 889 9.05 -14.88 9.02
N PHE A 890 8.87 -14.24 7.85
CA PHE A 890 9.90 -14.14 6.83
C PHE A 890 11.06 -13.24 7.27
N GLY A 891 10.77 -12.15 8.00
CA GLY A 891 11.79 -11.27 8.58
C GLY A 891 12.59 -11.93 9.71
N GLU A 892 11.96 -12.83 10.46
CA GLU A 892 12.54 -13.51 11.64
C GLU A 892 13.46 -14.68 11.26
N LEU A 893 13.09 -15.49 10.27
CA LEU A 893 13.84 -16.70 9.88
C LEU A 893 15.20 -16.39 9.24
N LEU A 894 15.29 -15.31 8.46
CA LEU A 894 16.46 -15.03 7.61
C LEU A 894 17.76 -14.74 8.38
N PRO A 895 17.77 -14.03 9.54
CA PRO A 895 18.93 -13.96 10.42
C PRO A 895 19.46 -15.34 10.84
N GLU A 896 18.64 -16.22 11.44
CA GLU A 896 19.11 -17.52 11.94
C GLU A 896 19.60 -18.44 10.81
N TRP A 897 18.94 -18.43 9.65
CA TRP A 897 19.41 -19.16 8.47
C TRP A 897 20.73 -18.59 7.94
N GLY A 898 20.87 -17.26 7.95
CA GLY A 898 22.10 -16.56 7.61
C GLY A 898 23.27 -16.94 8.52
N GLU A 899 23.03 -17.09 9.82
CA GLU A 899 24.04 -17.52 10.79
C GLU A 899 24.53 -18.94 10.52
N VAL A 900 23.62 -19.91 10.38
CA VAL A 900 23.97 -21.30 10.05
C VAL A 900 24.76 -21.38 8.74
N LEU A 901 24.39 -20.60 7.73
CA LEU A 901 25.11 -20.54 6.46
C LEU A 901 26.50 -19.87 6.58
N LEU A 902 26.68 -18.89 7.48
CA LEU A 902 27.99 -18.29 7.76
C LEU A 902 28.91 -19.27 8.50
N ASP A 903 28.40 -19.97 9.52
CA ASP A 903 29.19 -20.97 10.24
C ASP A 903 29.55 -22.16 9.35
N ARG A 904 28.62 -22.62 8.50
CA ARG A 904 28.93 -23.64 7.50
C ARG A 904 29.97 -23.16 6.47
N ALA A 905 29.94 -21.88 6.10
CA ALA A 905 30.92 -21.29 5.18
C ALA A 905 32.31 -21.04 5.80
N ARG A 906 32.40 -20.93 7.15
CA ARG A 906 33.68 -20.88 7.90
C ARG A 906 34.32 -22.26 8.06
N ALA A 907 33.52 -23.32 8.12
CA ALA A 907 33.98 -24.69 8.27
C ALA A 907 34.70 -25.22 7.00
N THR A 908 35.34 -26.40 7.09
CA THR A 908 36.08 -26.99 5.95
C THR A 908 35.17 -27.21 4.74
N ASP A 909 35.72 -26.98 3.55
CA ASP A 909 35.00 -26.94 2.26
C ASP A 909 33.79 -25.98 2.22
N GLY A 910 33.68 -25.06 3.19
CA GLY A 910 32.61 -24.08 3.34
C GLY A 910 32.49 -23.08 2.18
N ARG A 911 33.51 -22.99 1.31
CA ARG A 911 33.56 -22.10 0.14
C ARG A 911 32.30 -22.18 -0.75
N ARG A 912 31.64 -23.34 -0.84
CA ARG A 912 30.40 -23.51 -1.64
C ARG A 912 29.17 -22.80 -1.05
N PHE A 913 29.20 -22.40 0.23
CA PHE A 913 28.07 -21.80 0.94
C PHE A 913 28.13 -20.27 1.01
N THR A 914 29.28 -19.63 0.73
CA THR A 914 29.49 -18.18 0.82
C THR A 914 28.45 -17.37 0.05
N GLY A 915 28.23 -17.71 -1.23
CA GLY A 915 27.26 -17.05 -2.09
C GLY A 915 25.81 -17.22 -1.60
N THR A 916 25.48 -18.38 -1.01
CA THR A 916 24.17 -18.63 -0.40
C THR A 916 23.99 -17.82 0.88
N ALA A 917 25.01 -17.75 1.74
CA ALA A 917 25.01 -16.91 2.95
C ALA A 917 24.80 -15.44 2.59
N VAL A 918 25.62 -14.87 1.69
CA VAL A 918 25.50 -13.47 1.25
C VAL A 918 24.13 -13.21 0.61
N ARG A 919 23.57 -14.15 -0.18
CA ARG A 919 22.21 -14.02 -0.73
C ARG A 919 21.13 -13.95 0.36
N VAL A 920 21.18 -14.86 1.34
CA VAL A 920 20.20 -14.90 2.45
C VAL A 920 20.34 -13.67 3.35
N LEU A 921 21.55 -13.20 3.61
CA LEU A 921 21.81 -11.99 4.41
C LEU A 921 21.37 -10.70 3.68
N ARG A 922 21.53 -10.63 2.35
CA ARG A 922 20.92 -9.55 1.55
C ARG A 922 19.40 -9.61 1.56
N GLU A 923 18.80 -10.80 1.47
CA GLU A 923 17.35 -11.01 1.61
C GLU A 923 16.88 -10.54 3.01
N SER A 924 17.59 -10.93 4.08
CA SER A 924 17.37 -10.48 5.47
C SER A 924 17.41 -8.96 5.63
N ARG A 925 18.41 -8.31 5.02
CA ARG A 925 18.59 -6.85 5.01
C ARG A 925 17.56 -6.12 4.13
N SER A 926 16.78 -6.84 3.33
CA SER A 926 15.69 -6.27 2.50
C SER A 926 14.30 -6.48 3.10
N ALA A 927 14.15 -7.40 4.05
CA ALA A 927 12.88 -7.75 4.68
C ALA A 927 12.43 -6.76 5.78
N VAL A 928 13.29 -5.84 6.22
CA VAL A 928 13.01 -4.88 7.29
C VAL A 928 13.29 -3.43 6.90
N ALA A 929 12.60 -2.50 7.56
CA ALA A 929 12.83 -1.07 7.41
C ALA A 929 14.15 -0.62 8.08
N GLN A 930 14.68 0.53 7.68
CA GLN A 930 15.91 1.10 8.27
C GLN A 930 15.78 1.46 9.75
N SER A 931 14.55 1.61 10.25
CA SER A 931 14.18 1.88 11.63
C SER A 931 13.96 0.62 12.49
N ASP A 932 14.09 -0.58 11.92
CA ASP A 932 14.03 -1.85 12.65
C ASP A 932 15.16 -1.93 13.69
N PRO A 933 14.89 -2.28 14.96
CA PRO A 933 15.93 -2.48 15.97
C PRO A 933 17.00 -3.50 15.52
N GLY A 934 16.61 -4.54 14.77
CA GLY A 934 17.53 -5.52 14.19
C GLY A 934 18.29 -5.05 12.94
N SER A 935 18.04 -3.84 12.43
CA SER A 935 18.65 -3.36 11.18
C SER A 935 20.17 -3.32 11.25
N ALA A 936 20.75 -2.90 12.37
CA ALA A 936 22.20 -2.81 12.53
C ALA A 936 22.86 -4.20 12.60
N HIS A 937 22.25 -5.14 13.34
CA HIS A 937 22.68 -6.53 13.38
C HIS A 937 22.71 -7.16 11.98
N ARG A 938 21.62 -7.02 11.21
CA ARG A 938 21.51 -7.56 9.85
C ARG A 938 22.57 -6.97 8.91
N LEU A 939 22.92 -5.69 9.06
CA LEU A 939 24.00 -5.03 8.32
C LEU A 939 25.38 -5.59 8.69
N LEU A 940 25.66 -5.77 9.98
CA LEU A 940 26.91 -6.35 10.48
C LEU A 940 27.11 -7.78 9.96
N ARG A 941 26.09 -8.64 10.09
CA ARG A 941 26.17 -10.04 9.61
C ARG A 941 26.34 -10.14 8.09
N LEU A 942 25.69 -9.27 7.32
CA LEU A 942 25.92 -9.18 5.87
C LEU A 942 27.37 -8.78 5.54
N ALA A 943 27.93 -7.78 6.24
CA ALA A 943 29.33 -7.41 6.08
C ALA A 943 30.29 -8.55 6.46
N THR A 944 30.00 -9.32 7.51
CA THR A 944 30.74 -10.54 7.86
C THR A 944 30.72 -11.57 6.72
N GLY A 945 29.57 -11.76 6.05
CA GLY A 945 29.44 -12.66 4.91
C GLY A 945 30.21 -12.22 3.67
N LEU A 946 30.23 -10.92 3.38
CA LEU A 946 31.00 -10.34 2.29
C LEU A 946 32.52 -10.46 2.54
N ARG A 947 33.00 -10.19 3.76
CA ARG A 947 34.41 -10.43 4.14
C ARG A 947 34.80 -11.91 3.98
N LEU A 948 33.92 -12.82 4.42
CA LEU A 948 34.17 -14.27 4.29
C LEU A 948 34.21 -14.70 2.82
N ARG A 949 33.31 -14.19 1.97
CA ARG A 949 33.33 -14.46 0.53
C ARG A 949 34.59 -13.89 -0.13
N HIS A 950 34.95 -12.64 0.19
CA HIS A 950 36.20 -12.03 -0.25
C HIS A 950 37.43 -12.90 0.08
N ALA A 951 37.51 -13.46 1.30
CA ALA A 951 38.62 -14.35 1.69
C ALA A 951 38.73 -15.64 0.84
N TYR A 952 37.66 -16.06 0.16
CA TYR A 952 37.63 -17.23 -0.73
C TYR A 952 37.64 -16.90 -2.23
N GLU A 953 37.31 -15.68 -2.63
CA GLU A 953 37.11 -15.27 -4.04
C GLU A 953 38.05 -14.13 -4.49
N GLY A 954 38.61 -13.36 -3.55
CA GLY A 954 39.56 -12.28 -3.80
C GLY A 954 38.94 -10.97 -4.32
N ASP A 955 37.62 -10.91 -4.56
CA ASP A 955 36.96 -9.74 -5.13
C ASP A 955 37.01 -8.52 -4.17
N PRO A 956 37.70 -7.42 -4.52
CA PRO A 956 37.79 -6.23 -3.67
C PRO A 956 36.46 -5.45 -3.57
N VAL A 957 35.46 -5.72 -4.42
CA VAL A 957 34.13 -5.10 -4.33
C VAL A 957 33.43 -5.48 -3.02
N ASP A 958 33.58 -6.72 -2.57
CA ASP A 958 32.98 -7.18 -1.30
C ASP A 958 33.53 -6.43 -0.08
N LEU A 959 34.82 -6.09 -0.07
CA LEU A 959 35.40 -5.25 0.98
C LEU A 959 34.86 -3.82 0.95
N ARG A 960 34.51 -3.28 -0.24
CA ARG A 960 33.90 -1.95 -0.38
C ARG A 960 32.45 -1.92 0.06
N GLU A 961 31.70 -2.98 -0.23
CA GLU A 961 30.34 -3.14 0.29
C GLU A 961 30.36 -3.34 1.81
N ALA A 962 31.27 -4.17 2.34
CA ALA A 962 31.46 -4.34 3.78
C ALA A 962 31.87 -3.03 4.49
N GLU A 963 32.83 -2.26 3.93
CA GLU A 963 33.25 -0.93 4.42
C GLU A 963 32.03 -0.02 4.61
N TYR A 964 31.18 0.12 3.58
CA TYR A 964 29.98 0.94 3.61
C TYR A 964 28.90 0.41 4.58
N LEU A 965 28.65 -0.91 4.60
CA LEU A 965 27.63 -1.53 5.45
C LEU A 965 27.98 -1.42 6.94
N LEU A 966 29.26 -1.47 7.31
CA LEU A 966 29.71 -1.35 8.70
C LEU A 966 29.60 0.09 9.20
N GLU A 967 29.92 1.10 8.38
CA GLU A 967 29.59 2.50 8.73
C GLU A 967 28.07 2.70 8.89
N LEU A 968 27.25 2.01 8.08
CA LEU A 968 25.79 2.08 8.18
C LEU A 968 25.26 1.39 9.43
N ALA A 969 25.82 0.23 9.81
CA ALA A 969 25.48 -0.48 11.05
C ALA A 969 25.71 0.40 12.28
N VAL A 970 26.87 1.08 12.38
CA VAL A 970 27.15 2.05 13.45
C VAL A 970 26.12 3.18 13.47
N ARG A 971 25.73 3.72 12.31
CA ARG A 971 24.75 4.82 12.22
C ARG A 971 23.31 4.40 12.60
N HIS A 972 23.00 3.10 12.60
CA HIS A 972 21.67 2.57 12.89
C HIS A 972 21.57 1.95 14.30
N SER A 973 22.68 1.45 14.86
CA SER A 973 22.68 0.78 16.16
C SER A 973 22.53 1.77 17.31
N ARG A 974 21.75 1.37 18.32
CA ARG A 974 21.58 2.08 19.60
C ARG A 974 22.33 1.42 20.76
N ASP A 975 22.90 0.24 20.53
CA ASP A 975 23.67 -0.54 21.51
C ASP A 975 25.17 -0.19 21.37
N PRO A 976 25.84 0.33 22.42
CA PRO A 976 27.28 0.59 22.38
C PRO A 976 28.12 -0.66 22.13
N LEU A 977 27.68 -1.86 22.56
CA LEU A 977 28.39 -3.12 22.35
C LEU A 977 28.33 -3.57 20.88
N GLU A 978 27.18 -3.44 20.22
CA GLU A 978 27.07 -3.64 18.77
C GLU A 978 27.80 -2.57 17.97
N GLN A 979 27.76 -1.30 18.36
CA GLN A 979 28.60 -0.26 17.74
C GLN A 979 30.10 -0.60 17.88
N ALA A 980 30.53 -1.14 19.02
CA ALA A 980 31.90 -1.59 19.23
C ALA A 980 32.27 -2.76 18.32
N ARG A 981 31.38 -3.75 18.17
CA ARG A 981 31.56 -4.88 17.24
C ARG A 981 31.66 -4.39 15.78
N ALA A 982 30.79 -3.47 15.37
CA ALA A 982 30.79 -2.89 14.03
C ALA A 982 32.07 -2.07 13.75
N TRP A 983 32.53 -1.24 14.68
CA TRP A 983 33.79 -0.51 14.54
C TRP A 983 35.02 -1.41 14.54
N ARG A 984 35.01 -2.51 15.30
CA ARG A 984 36.07 -3.53 15.25
C ARG A 984 36.14 -4.17 13.86
N ASP A 985 35.01 -4.60 13.32
CA ASP A 985 34.98 -5.25 12.02
C ASP A 985 35.30 -4.25 10.89
N HIS A 986 34.93 -2.98 11.03
CA HIS A 986 35.37 -1.93 10.11
C HIS A 986 36.90 -1.74 10.16
N GLY A 987 37.50 -1.77 11.36
CA GLY A 987 38.96 -1.74 11.52
C GLY A 987 39.67 -2.88 10.81
N ASP A 988 39.11 -4.10 10.87
CA ASP A 988 39.63 -5.25 10.12
C ASP A 988 39.51 -5.03 8.60
N VAL A 989 38.34 -4.59 8.09
CA VAL A 989 38.14 -4.33 6.65
C VAL A 989 39.15 -3.32 6.13
N GLN A 990 39.50 -2.29 6.91
CA GLN A 990 40.53 -1.34 6.52
C GLN A 990 41.93 -2.01 6.43
N GLN A 991 42.23 -3.02 7.25
CA GLN A 991 43.45 -3.83 7.10
C GLN A 991 43.39 -4.76 5.87
N GLU A 992 42.24 -5.38 5.60
CA GLU A 992 42.01 -6.23 4.42
C GLU A 992 42.18 -5.43 3.11
N ILE A 993 41.63 -4.21 3.06
CA ILE A 993 41.84 -3.26 1.95
C ILE A 993 43.31 -2.79 1.88
N HIS A 994 43.99 -2.61 3.02
CA HIS A 994 45.43 -2.30 3.02
C HIS A 994 46.26 -3.43 2.41
N GLY A 995 45.96 -4.70 2.71
CA GLY A 995 46.69 -5.85 2.16
C GLY A 995 46.74 -5.85 0.62
N HIS A 996 45.62 -5.47 -0.01
CA HIS A 996 45.45 -5.36 -1.46
C HIS A 996 46.03 -4.06 -2.06
N THR A 997 45.76 -2.92 -1.43
CA THR A 997 46.10 -1.59 -2.00
C THR A 997 47.47 -1.05 -1.58
N ARG A 998 48.06 -1.60 -0.50
CA ARG A 998 49.25 -1.12 0.21
C ARG A 998 49.24 0.35 0.65
N ALA A 999 48.09 1.03 0.54
CA ALA A 999 47.94 2.42 0.92
C ALA A 999 47.97 2.60 2.45
N LEU A 1000 48.86 3.46 2.95
CA LEU A 1000 49.07 3.62 4.40
C LEU A 1000 47.91 4.34 5.11
N ASP A 1001 47.12 5.16 4.39
CA ASP A 1001 45.91 5.80 4.95
C ASP A 1001 44.91 4.77 5.50
N ARG A 1002 44.92 3.56 4.96
CA ARG A 1002 44.08 2.44 5.40
C ARG A 1002 44.47 1.92 6.77
N LEU A 1003 45.75 1.90 7.11
CA LEU A 1003 46.20 1.58 8.45
C LEU A 1003 45.84 2.69 9.44
N ASP A 1004 45.90 3.97 9.03
CA ASP A 1004 45.42 5.09 9.85
C ASP A 1004 43.91 4.99 10.12
N ARG A 1005 43.09 4.67 9.10
CA ARG A 1005 41.65 4.38 9.26
C ARG A 1005 41.39 3.19 10.17
N ALA A 1006 42.18 2.12 10.07
CA ALA A 1006 42.08 0.96 10.95
C ALA A 1006 42.35 1.32 12.41
N ALA A 1007 43.43 2.07 12.68
CA ALA A 1007 43.79 2.53 14.02
C ALA A 1007 42.74 3.48 14.64
N ASP A 1008 42.07 4.32 13.84
CA ASP A 1008 40.93 5.11 14.33
C ASP A 1008 39.67 4.26 14.55
N SER A 1009 39.39 3.29 13.67
CA SER A 1009 38.23 2.39 13.82
C SER A 1009 38.33 1.59 15.12
N TYR A 1010 39.49 1.00 15.42
CA TYR A 1010 39.72 0.32 16.71
C TYR A 1010 39.68 1.28 17.91
N ARG A 1011 40.07 2.56 17.74
CA ARG A 1011 39.91 3.60 18.78
C ARG A 1011 38.44 3.92 19.06
N ARG A 1012 37.57 3.90 18.05
CA ARG A 1012 36.12 4.07 18.20
C ARG A 1012 35.49 2.83 18.84
N ALA A 1013 35.87 1.63 18.38
CA ALA A 1013 35.44 0.36 18.95
C ALA A 1013 35.74 0.28 20.44
N TRP A 1014 36.95 0.69 20.85
CA TRP A 1014 37.37 0.72 22.25
C TRP A 1014 36.50 1.63 23.11
N ARG A 1015 36.12 2.82 22.62
CA ARG A 1015 35.27 3.75 23.36
C ARG A 1015 33.86 3.19 23.56
N ALA A 1016 33.22 2.70 22.50
CA ALA A 1016 31.88 2.13 22.59
C ALA A 1016 31.85 0.85 23.47
N ALA A 1017 32.93 0.06 23.48
CA ALA A 1017 33.06 -1.09 24.38
C ALA A 1017 33.23 -0.70 25.86
N LEU A 1018 33.86 0.45 26.17
CA LEU A 1018 33.92 0.99 27.54
C LEU A 1018 32.61 1.67 27.95
N GLU A 1019 31.82 2.17 27.00
CA GLU A 1019 30.49 2.72 27.24
C GLU A 1019 29.52 1.60 27.67
N ALA A 1020 29.52 0.45 26.96
CA ALA A 1020 28.77 -0.75 27.34
C ALA A 1020 29.16 -1.34 28.73
N ASP A 1021 30.44 -1.28 29.11
CA ASP A 1021 30.93 -1.75 30.41
C ASP A 1021 30.36 -0.92 31.59
N VAL A 1022 30.08 0.37 31.37
CA VAL A 1022 29.47 1.25 32.38
C VAL A 1022 27.99 0.94 32.58
N GLU A 1023 27.28 0.55 31.52
CA GLU A 1023 25.83 0.30 31.55
C GLU A 1023 25.48 -1.10 32.08
N ASP A 1024 26.04 -2.17 31.51
CA ASP A 1024 25.67 -3.57 31.85
C ASP A 1024 26.76 -4.37 32.61
N ARG A 1025 28.00 -3.86 32.69
CA ARG A 1025 29.16 -4.55 33.33
C ARG A 1025 29.43 -5.98 32.81
N GLU A 1026 29.21 -6.22 31.52
CA GLU A 1026 29.54 -7.51 30.92
C GLU A 1026 31.05 -7.71 30.78
N ASP A 1027 31.58 -8.86 31.23
CA ASP A 1027 32.95 -9.30 30.89
C ASP A 1027 33.16 -9.32 29.36
N THR A 1028 32.10 -9.50 28.57
CA THR A 1028 32.12 -9.46 27.09
C THR A 1028 32.56 -8.09 26.56
N ALA A 1029 32.10 -6.99 27.18
CA ALA A 1029 32.47 -5.63 26.81
C ALA A 1029 33.94 -5.35 27.12
N VAL A 1030 34.41 -5.74 28.32
CA VAL A 1030 35.81 -5.60 28.74
C VAL A 1030 36.75 -6.43 27.85
N GLN A 1031 36.39 -7.68 27.54
CA GLN A 1031 37.15 -8.55 26.63
C GLN A 1031 37.25 -7.96 25.21
N LEU A 1032 36.16 -7.37 24.69
CA LEU A 1032 36.17 -6.69 23.40
C LEU A 1032 37.06 -5.44 23.44
N ALA A 1033 36.93 -4.60 24.48
CA ALA A 1033 37.73 -3.39 24.69
C ALA A 1033 39.25 -3.71 24.76
N ALA A 1034 39.63 -4.77 25.48
CA ALA A 1034 41.01 -5.25 25.52
C ALA A 1034 41.51 -5.68 24.13
N ARG A 1035 40.72 -6.52 23.43
CA ARG A 1035 41.09 -7.07 22.12
C ARG A 1035 41.24 -6.00 21.04
N VAL A 1036 40.41 -4.96 21.01
CA VAL A 1036 40.56 -3.89 20.00
C VAL A 1036 41.77 -3.00 20.27
N GLN A 1037 42.21 -2.85 21.52
CA GLN A 1037 43.46 -2.15 21.83
C GLN A 1037 44.70 -2.97 21.43
N GLU A 1038 44.67 -4.30 21.52
CA GLU A 1038 45.72 -5.15 20.91
C GLU A 1038 45.83 -4.90 19.39
N LEU A 1039 44.69 -4.98 18.68
CA LEU A 1039 44.63 -4.78 17.23
C LEU A 1039 45.08 -3.37 16.82
N ARG A 1040 44.72 -2.36 17.63
CA ARG A 1040 45.20 -0.99 17.47
C ARG A 1040 46.71 -0.86 17.67
N GLY A 1041 47.28 -1.54 18.67
CA GLY A 1041 48.72 -1.64 18.89
C GLY A 1041 49.45 -2.30 17.72
N ASP A 1042 48.92 -3.43 17.22
CA ASP A 1042 49.45 -4.16 16.05
C ASP A 1042 49.46 -3.28 14.78
N VAL A 1043 48.47 -2.39 14.61
CA VAL A 1043 48.42 -1.43 13.49
C VAL A 1043 49.39 -0.26 13.71
N LEU A 1044 49.44 0.33 14.91
CA LEU A 1044 50.31 1.48 15.22
C LEU A 1044 51.80 1.12 15.17
N ALA A 1045 52.16 -0.12 15.52
CA ALA A 1045 53.52 -0.64 15.34
C ALA A 1045 53.92 -0.70 13.85
N ARG A 1046 53.03 -1.20 12.97
CA ARG A 1046 53.24 -1.22 11.51
C ARG A 1046 53.28 0.17 10.87
N LEU A 1047 52.63 1.16 11.48
CA LEU A 1047 52.73 2.58 11.10
C LEU A 1047 54.01 3.26 11.62
N ALA A 1048 54.95 2.52 12.23
CA ALA A 1048 56.16 3.03 12.87
C ALA A 1048 55.88 4.11 13.94
N ARG A 1049 54.82 3.93 14.74
CA ARG A 1049 54.44 4.82 15.87
C ARG A 1049 54.60 4.09 17.21
N PRO A 1050 55.83 3.69 17.60
CA PRO A 1050 56.08 2.76 18.71
C PRO A 1050 55.50 3.24 20.05
N ARG A 1051 55.61 4.53 20.39
CA ARG A 1051 55.04 5.10 21.63
C ARG A 1051 53.52 4.89 21.72
N ALA A 1052 52.78 5.28 20.67
CA ALA A 1052 51.33 5.12 20.62
C ALA A 1052 50.86 3.66 20.54
N ALA A 1053 51.69 2.75 19.99
CA ALA A 1053 51.44 1.31 20.02
C ALA A 1053 51.64 0.73 21.43
N LEU A 1054 52.69 1.15 22.13
CA LEU A 1054 52.99 0.81 23.51
C LEU A 1054 51.91 1.30 24.47
N ASP A 1055 51.38 2.51 24.28
CA ASP A 1055 50.21 3.02 25.04
C ASP A 1055 48.99 2.10 24.84
N ALA A 1056 48.69 1.72 23.58
CA ALA A 1056 47.57 0.83 23.26
C ALA A 1056 47.74 -0.57 23.91
N TYR A 1057 48.94 -1.15 23.85
CA TYR A 1057 49.21 -2.44 24.49
C TYR A 1057 49.15 -2.36 26.02
N ARG A 1058 49.57 -1.26 26.65
CA ARG A 1058 49.42 -1.06 28.10
C ARG A 1058 47.94 -1.00 28.51
N SER A 1059 47.10 -0.27 27.77
CA SER A 1059 45.65 -0.30 28.00
C SER A 1059 45.01 -1.68 27.74
N ALA A 1060 45.47 -2.42 26.73
CA ALA A 1060 45.00 -3.78 26.49
C ALA A 1060 45.37 -4.73 27.65
N LEU A 1061 46.60 -4.62 28.17
CA LEU A 1061 47.10 -5.40 29.30
C LEU A 1061 46.29 -5.14 30.56
N GLU A 1062 46.00 -3.87 30.86
CA GLU A 1062 45.19 -3.47 32.01
C GLU A 1062 43.77 -4.08 31.94
N LEU A 1063 43.12 -3.99 30.78
CA LEU A 1063 41.78 -4.55 30.58
C LEU A 1063 41.76 -6.08 30.69
N TRP A 1064 42.76 -6.78 30.14
CA TRP A 1064 42.91 -8.24 30.34
C TRP A 1064 43.20 -8.65 31.80
N THR A 1065 43.71 -7.76 32.65
CA THR A 1065 43.83 -8.03 34.09
C THR A 1065 42.54 -7.82 34.89
N ARG A 1066 41.47 -7.29 34.25
CA ARG A 1066 40.14 -7.11 34.87
C ARG A 1066 39.15 -8.25 34.53
N THR A 1067 39.35 -8.96 33.43
CA THR A 1067 38.47 -10.05 32.96
C THR A 1067 38.62 -11.32 33.80
N ARG A 1068 37.51 -11.97 34.15
CA ARG A 1068 37.50 -13.11 35.10
C ARG A 1068 38.03 -14.43 34.54
N GLU A 1069 38.04 -14.61 33.22
CA GLU A 1069 38.38 -15.89 32.56
C GLU A 1069 39.59 -15.79 31.60
N GLY A 1070 40.37 -16.88 31.51
CA GLY A 1070 41.21 -17.23 30.35
C GLY A 1070 42.39 -16.34 29.95
N ALA A 1071 42.51 -15.12 30.50
CA ALA A 1071 43.37 -14.07 29.94
C ALA A 1071 44.89 -14.34 30.01
N ALA A 1072 45.35 -15.20 30.93
CA ALA A 1072 46.78 -15.34 31.28
C ALA A 1072 47.74 -15.48 30.09
N GLY A 1073 47.40 -16.30 29.08
CA GLY A 1073 48.22 -16.48 27.88
C GLY A 1073 48.28 -15.25 26.96
N ARG A 1074 47.19 -14.46 26.88
CA ARG A 1074 47.17 -13.19 26.14
C ARG A 1074 47.91 -12.09 26.89
N THR A 1075 47.71 -12.00 28.20
CA THR A 1075 48.41 -11.09 29.10
C THR A 1075 49.94 -11.21 28.92
N GLU A 1076 50.49 -12.42 28.84
CA GLU A 1076 51.93 -12.59 28.59
C GLU A 1076 52.34 -12.23 27.14
N ALA A 1077 51.55 -12.60 26.13
CA ALA A 1077 51.81 -12.19 24.74
C ALA A 1077 51.84 -10.66 24.55
N VAL A 1078 50.98 -9.93 25.27
CA VAL A 1078 50.98 -8.46 25.30
C VAL A 1078 52.22 -7.91 26.05
N ARG A 1079 52.63 -8.51 27.17
CA ARG A 1079 53.90 -8.15 27.86
C ARG A 1079 55.15 -8.40 27.01
N VAL A 1080 55.16 -9.43 26.17
CA VAL A 1080 56.25 -9.64 25.20
C VAL A 1080 56.30 -8.48 24.20
N ARG A 1081 55.17 -8.13 23.56
CA ARG A 1081 55.07 -7.00 22.62
C ARG A 1081 55.50 -5.66 23.24
N ILE A 1082 55.11 -5.39 24.49
CA ILE A 1082 55.54 -4.19 25.23
C ILE A 1082 57.06 -4.18 25.39
N ARG A 1083 57.66 -5.25 25.94
CA ARG A 1083 59.13 -5.35 26.10
C ARG A 1083 59.90 -5.22 24.78
N THR A 1084 59.38 -5.78 23.68
CA THR A 1084 60.01 -5.66 22.36
C THR A 1084 59.99 -4.22 21.84
N LEU A 1085 58.94 -3.45 22.10
CA LEU A 1085 58.91 -2.02 21.76
C LEU A 1085 59.76 -1.16 22.70
N GLU A 1086 59.78 -1.47 23.99
CA GLU A 1086 60.61 -0.77 24.99
C GLU A 1086 62.12 -0.97 24.75
N ALA A 1087 62.52 -2.14 24.24
CA ALA A 1087 63.91 -2.42 23.86
C ALA A 1087 64.34 -1.82 22.50
N GLY A 1088 63.43 -1.14 21.79
CA GLY A 1088 63.68 -0.53 20.48
C GLY A 1088 63.29 0.96 20.40
N LEU A 1089 63.24 1.65 21.55
CA LEU A 1089 62.78 3.03 21.73
C LEU A 1089 63.85 3.95 22.32
#